data_AF-R4X8H7-F1
#
_entry.id   AF-R4X8H7-F1
#
_cell.length_a   1.000
_cell.length_b   1.000
_cell.length_c   1.000
_cell.angle_alpha   90.00
_cell.angle_beta   90.00
_cell.angle_gamma   90.00
#
_symmetry.space_group_name_H-M   'P 1'
#
loop_
_entity.id
_entity.type
_entity.pdbx_description
1 polymer ?
#
loop_
_entity_poly.entity_id
_entity_poly.type
_entity_poly.pdbx_seq_one_letter_code
_entity_poly.pdbx_strand_id
1 'polypeptide(L)'
;MAYVFTASKASSIRLACSAKFLSSSQDVLVTVAANTIYIHQPHTLTPSHEITCYGRISTITAFKYYESNLDQLFITTEDHKYFTLSYIDEKVSTSTIGDLDTPGLSSPDMGHRVVASNEYIVLYMYNGIISIIPIHQSANPKKRAADGNHLIGLPQQVRLDELKIHGLTMLNYTKNTPAFGVLYRDLSLNTHFKSYEIHARKGELELRKGLLTLSNLEHGTNMIISDVSGGLCCIGESTMYTKTLTEVQKEFPISTPTLFNSKTQTEANRWILGDDYGLLYTMTISADGPVLRQMSLSKETGLSSVSIPYVLVSLDNDLFLGSHYGDSQLFSLPSMELLAKKTNIGPIQDILVQAPNGAGGSSSLITASGAYKDGALKFIKYGIGMAEQAELEMDNIRGIWGLDELAIVVVGLVDNYIVLQVSDDGEIDQLDSGEEEIVYACSIHQNLVLVKRQQLEMQSDGVTLGSQAVSGVTFVKSSRGRLYILNDGVLEVWDVQNESFVLLHSKQFDMEVSTFEVAYNTVIVGFWDSDLLWIGNQDLTSNSDFHMKEAATPHSILMQEMSSIEHVVVLVAMNDGSLLSFNYDENAKTLINQKETILGTTPITLHVFKTQGKHNIFAVCDRPTIIHATQSKLAFSNLNIPACTYFTSFECPALHAHMIIATGKGLRIGGIDDIQKLQFSSLPLGELPRRLVTTGGAIAALTMRMEVEQISGNETQRSYLRIFEPETYDQLDEYELLENEMCQSLCHLVIDGQDRIVVGTSFTDDEQDECTRGRLILLGINESDKTLWLVTQTEVPGSVYCVAAVGTQLVAGINSFVRLFDTSSGSVKEISKFRSSTYALAIAVHEDTVLIGDLMKSVTYLRIKAGELEEIARDYIPTWMTAVQFCDDKTFVGAEAEGNLILLAQHDSPLPENKMRLQRIGEFRYGEMINRLVPGTFIVPEDTTVVHPRLIFGTVDGSIGCLGTIDPDYVNLLLELQSNIGTVRTNVGGLSHAEFRGYKCAGTKNLEPTRFVDGDLIEEFLELTGEQQGRVCEGVGKSVEEVEKLVEDLARLR
;
A
#
# COMPACT_ATOMS: atom_id res chain seq x y z
N MET A 1 11.56 -12.37 -21.64
CA MET A 1 10.86 -11.06 -21.60
C MET A 1 10.40 -10.82 -20.16
N ALA A 2 10.12 -9.58 -19.78
CA ALA A 2 9.81 -9.24 -18.40
C ALA A 2 8.31 -9.00 -18.18
N TYR A 3 7.82 -9.44 -17.03
CA TYR A 3 6.49 -9.18 -16.49
C TYR A 3 6.65 -8.36 -15.21
N VAL A 4 5.92 -7.25 -15.10
CA VAL A 4 6.00 -6.34 -13.94
C VAL A 4 4.63 -6.17 -13.34
N PHE A 5 4.50 -6.32 -12.03
CA PHE A 5 3.24 -6.12 -11.31
C PHE A 5 3.45 -5.45 -9.96
N THR A 6 2.42 -4.79 -9.44
CA THR A 6 2.48 -4.03 -8.19
C THR A 6 1.91 -4.85 -7.03
N ALA A 7 2.78 -5.39 -6.18
CA ALA A 7 2.38 -6.13 -4.98
C ALA A 7 1.69 -5.22 -3.94
N SER A 8 2.26 -4.04 -3.69
CA SER A 8 1.68 -3.02 -2.81
C SER A 8 1.68 -1.66 -3.50
N LYS A 9 0.52 -0.98 -3.52
CA LYS A 9 0.36 0.34 -4.14
C LYS A 9 1.03 1.44 -3.32
N ALA A 10 1.29 2.59 -3.96
CA ALA A 10 1.86 3.76 -3.32
C ALA A 10 1.04 4.19 -2.10
N SER A 11 1.73 4.41 -0.98
CA SER A 11 1.10 4.79 0.29
C SER A 11 1.39 6.23 0.70
N SER A 12 2.38 6.86 0.07
CA SER A 12 2.78 8.23 0.37
C SER A 12 1.74 9.24 -0.13
N ILE A 13 1.32 10.17 0.74
CA ILE A 13 0.34 11.21 0.40
C ILE A 13 1.04 12.56 0.35
N ARG A 14 1.24 13.07 -0.87
CA ARG A 14 1.83 14.40 -1.12
C ARG A 14 0.80 15.45 -1.52
N LEU A 15 -0.35 15.01 -2.03
CA LEU A 15 -1.40 15.88 -2.53
C LEU A 15 -2.73 15.46 -1.91
N ALA A 16 -3.46 16.44 -1.41
CA ALA A 16 -4.80 16.25 -0.89
C ALA A 16 -5.60 17.56 -1.04
N CYS A 17 -6.91 17.45 -1.13
CA CYS A 17 -7.83 18.58 -1.10
C CYS A 17 -9.16 18.19 -0.45
N SER A 18 -9.85 19.18 0.12
CA SER A 18 -11.26 19.06 0.50
C SER A 18 -12.15 19.46 -0.68
N ALA A 19 -13.25 18.73 -0.87
CA ALA A 19 -14.21 19.00 -1.93
C ALA A 19 -15.63 18.58 -1.54
N LYS A 20 -16.65 19.37 -1.91
CA LYS A 20 -18.07 18.98 -1.83
C LYS A 20 -18.44 18.13 -3.04
N PHE A 21 -17.80 16.97 -3.15
CA PHE A 21 -17.84 16.14 -4.35
C PHE A 21 -18.98 15.11 -4.34
N LEU A 22 -19.19 14.41 -3.21
CA LEU A 22 -20.25 13.41 -3.06
C LEU A 22 -21.59 14.04 -2.65
N SER A 23 -21.54 15.09 -1.83
CA SER A 23 -22.71 15.82 -1.35
C SER A 23 -22.43 17.32 -1.29
N SER A 24 -23.46 18.14 -1.44
CA SER A 24 -23.32 19.59 -1.31
C SER A 24 -23.25 20.08 0.14
N SER A 25 -23.55 19.21 1.10
CA SER A 25 -23.61 19.53 2.54
C SER A 25 -22.32 19.26 3.28
N GLN A 26 -21.59 18.20 2.91
CA GLN A 26 -20.44 17.72 3.65
C GLN A 26 -19.18 17.68 2.77
N ASP A 27 -18.09 18.21 3.31
CA ASP A 27 -16.78 18.13 2.67
C ASP A 27 -16.23 16.71 2.73
N VAL A 28 -15.68 16.27 1.61
CA VAL A 28 -15.03 14.98 1.46
C VAL A 28 -13.53 15.18 1.28
N LEU A 29 -12.74 14.34 1.96
CA LEU A 29 -11.31 14.28 1.77
C LEU A 29 -10.98 13.52 0.48
N VAL A 30 -10.21 14.18 -0.39
CA VAL A 30 -9.62 13.54 -1.57
C VAL A 30 -8.10 13.52 -1.39
N THR A 31 -7.51 12.34 -1.40
CA THR A 31 -6.06 12.15 -1.33
C THR A 31 -5.52 11.52 -2.60
N VAL A 32 -4.24 11.74 -2.87
CA VAL A 32 -3.57 11.18 -4.04
C VAL A 32 -2.27 10.52 -3.62
N ALA A 33 -2.08 9.28 -4.06
CA ALA A 33 -0.83 8.54 -3.94
C ALA A 33 -0.34 8.15 -5.33
N ALA A 34 0.77 8.74 -5.77
CA ALA A 34 1.35 8.59 -7.11
C ALA A 34 0.34 8.81 -8.27
N ASN A 35 -0.27 7.74 -8.78
CA ASN A 35 -1.23 7.75 -9.88
C ASN A 35 -2.65 7.33 -9.47
N THR A 36 -2.89 7.10 -8.18
CA THR A 36 -4.20 6.70 -7.64
C THR A 36 -4.82 7.81 -6.81
N ILE A 37 -6.11 8.05 -7.03
CA ILE A 37 -6.93 9.02 -6.31
C ILE A 37 -7.86 8.25 -5.37
N TYR A 38 -7.84 8.62 -4.09
CA TYR A 38 -8.71 8.08 -3.06
C TYR A 38 -9.70 9.15 -2.63
N ILE A 39 -10.99 8.83 -2.73
CA ILE A 39 -12.06 9.63 -2.14
C ILE A 39 -12.45 8.92 -0.85
N HIS A 40 -12.32 9.57 0.30
CA HIS A 40 -12.55 8.94 1.59
C HIS A 40 -13.99 9.09 2.05
N GLN A 41 -14.45 8.17 2.90
CA GLN A 41 -15.68 8.39 3.66
C GLN A 41 -15.46 9.51 4.70
N PRO A 42 -16.50 10.26 5.08
CA PRO A 42 -16.35 11.30 6.08
C PRO A 42 -15.89 10.75 7.44
N HIS A 43 -15.13 11.56 8.20
CA HIS A 43 -14.59 11.22 9.54
C HIS A 43 -13.71 9.97 9.62
N THR A 44 -13.36 9.37 8.49
CA THR A 44 -12.59 8.12 8.42
C THR A 44 -11.53 8.22 7.32
N LEU A 45 -10.53 7.34 7.36
CA LEU A 45 -9.52 7.21 6.30
C LEU A 45 -9.82 6.05 5.34
N THR A 46 -11.01 5.47 5.41
CA THR A 46 -11.45 4.39 4.53
C THR A 46 -11.89 4.96 3.17
N PRO A 47 -11.31 4.49 2.04
CA PRO A 47 -11.68 4.97 0.72
C PRO A 47 -13.09 4.47 0.33
N SER A 48 -13.96 5.38 -0.12
CA SER A 48 -15.23 5.05 -0.77
C SER A 48 -15.04 4.75 -2.26
N HIS A 49 -14.17 5.51 -2.92
CA HIS A 49 -13.79 5.29 -4.31
C HIS A 49 -12.26 5.30 -4.45
N GLU A 50 -11.76 4.34 -5.21
CA GLU A 50 -10.36 4.25 -5.63
C GLU A 50 -10.31 4.35 -7.15
N ILE A 51 -9.54 5.32 -7.65
CA ILE A 51 -9.47 5.63 -9.08
C ILE A 51 -8.01 5.63 -9.51
N THR A 52 -7.63 4.67 -10.34
CA THR A 52 -6.28 4.59 -10.91
C THR A 52 -6.22 5.36 -12.24
N CYS A 53 -5.22 6.21 -12.40
CA CYS A 53 -4.96 6.97 -13.62
C CYS A 53 -3.67 6.50 -14.30
N TYR A 54 -3.63 6.54 -15.64
CA TYR A 54 -2.43 6.27 -16.43
C TYR A 54 -1.58 7.53 -16.60
N GLY A 55 -1.09 8.03 -15.47
CA GLY A 55 -0.24 9.21 -15.38
C GLY A 55 0.02 9.57 -13.91
N ARG A 56 1.27 9.91 -13.57
CA ARG A 56 1.60 10.40 -12.23
C ARG A 56 0.95 11.76 -12.02
N ILE A 57 0.17 11.88 -10.96
CA ILE A 57 -0.61 13.08 -10.66
C ILE A 57 0.32 14.11 -10.03
N SER A 58 0.36 15.30 -10.62
CA SER A 58 1.23 16.40 -10.18
C SER A 58 0.51 17.37 -9.26
N THR A 59 -0.77 17.68 -9.56
CA THR A 59 -1.59 18.57 -8.72
C THR A 59 -3.05 18.15 -8.77
N ILE A 60 -3.77 18.39 -7.66
CA ILE A 60 -5.22 18.26 -7.59
C ILE A 60 -5.81 19.51 -6.93
N THR A 61 -6.94 20.01 -7.44
CA THR A 61 -7.65 21.16 -6.86
C THR A 61 -9.14 21.04 -7.12
N ALA A 62 -9.96 21.34 -6.11
CA ALA A 62 -11.41 21.43 -6.26
C ALA A 62 -11.82 22.81 -6.77
N PHE A 63 -12.84 22.85 -7.64
CA PHE A 63 -13.45 24.10 -8.08
C PHE A 63 -14.96 23.93 -8.26
N LYS A 64 -15.70 25.03 -8.11
CA LYS A 64 -17.15 25.04 -8.26
C LYS A 64 -17.56 25.47 -9.66
N TYR A 65 -18.40 24.65 -10.31
CA TYR A 65 -19.02 24.99 -11.59
C TYR A 65 -20.41 25.61 -11.36
N TYR A 66 -20.76 26.67 -12.11
CA TYR A 66 -21.97 27.47 -11.85
C TYR A 66 -23.29 26.68 -11.90
N GLU A 67 -23.40 25.65 -12.75
CA GLU A 67 -24.61 24.83 -12.84
C GLU A 67 -24.60 23.60 -11.92
N SER A 68 -23.45 23.28 -11.34
CA SER A 68 -23.33 22.12 -10.46
C SER A 68 -23.45 22.55 -9.00
N ASN A 69 -24.31 21.85 -8.26
CA ASN A 69 -24.35 21.99 -6.80
C ASN A 69 -23.15 21.32 -6.12
N LEU A 70 -22.48 20.40 -6.83
CA LEU A 70 -21.30 19.67 -6.39
C LEU A 70 -20.03 20.28 -6.97
N ASP A 71 -18.95 20.19 -6.22
CA ASP A 71 -17.62 20.59 -6.68
C ASP A 71 -17.09 19.60 -7.73
N GLN A 72 -16.17 20.09 -8.55
CA GLN A 72 -15.47 19.33 -9.58
C GLN A 72 -13.99 19.25 -9.21
N LEU A 73 -13.36 18.13 -9.54
CA LEU A 73 -11.92 17.97 -9.32
C LEU A 73 -11.17 18.28 -10.61
N PHE A 74 -10.21 19.20 -10.53
CA PHE A 74 -9.28 19.49 -11.62
C PHE A 74 -7.92 18.85 -11.31
N ILE A 75 -7.45 18.00 -12.22
CA ILE A 75 -6.25 17.18 -12.03
C ILE A 75 -5.27 17.45 -13.17
N THR A 76 -3.99 17.51 -12.82
CA THR A 76 -2.90 17.60 -13.79
C THR A 76 -1.89 16.48 -13.56
N THR A 77 -1.28 16.02 -14.65
CA THR A 77 -0.26 14.97 -14.65
C THR A 77 1.13 15.56 -14.82
N GLU A 78 2.17 14.82 -14.45
CA GLU A 78 3.56 15.17 -14.75
C GLU A 78 3.85 15.25 -16.26
N ASP A 79 3.05 14.57 -17.08
CA ASP A 79 3.12 14.62 -18.54
C ASP A 79 2.36 15.81 -19.14
N HIS A 80 2.04 16.83 -18.33
CA HIS A 80 1.38 18.08 -18.73
C HIS A 80 -0.03 17.92 -19.31
N LYS A 81 -0.66 16.74 -19.16
CA LYS A 81 -2.08 16.54 -19.46
C LYS A 81 -2.94 16.94 -18.27
N TYR A 82 -4.13 17.45 -18.53
CA TYR A 82 -5.12 17.78 -17.50
C TYR A 82 -6.49 17.19 -17.82
N PHE A 83 -7.26 16.92 -16.78
CA PHE A 83 -8.64 16.48 -16.91
C PHE A 83 -9.48 16.88 -15.69
N THR A 84 -10.80 16.83 -15.85
CA THR A 84 -11.74 17.10 -14.75
C THR A 84 -12.61 15.89 -14.44
N LEU A 85 -12.86 15.65 -13.15
CA LEU A 85 -13.75 14.60 -12.68
C LEU A 85 -15.04 15.21 -12.10
N SER A 86 -16.16 14.61 -12.50
CA SER A 86 -17.52 14.88 -12.04
C SER A 86 -18.13 13.64 -11.40
N TYR A 87 -18.88 13.82 -10.31
CA TYR A 87 -19.73 12.78 -9.75
C TYR A 87 -21.14 12.87 -10.36
N ILE A 88 -21.53 11.88 -11.16
CA ILE A 88 -22.83 11.83 -11.87
C ILE A 88 -23.37 10.40 -11.75
N ASP A 89 -24.64 10.25 -11.37
CA ASP A 89 -25.33 8.94 -11.26
C ASP A 89 -24.56 7.91 -10.41
N GLU A 90 -24.07 8.33 -9.24
CA GLU A 90 -23.27 7.51 -8.32
C GLU A 90 -21.94 6.98 -8.90
N LYS A 91 -21.49 7.53 -10.04
CA LYS A 91 -20.23 7.16 -10.70
C LYS A 91 -19.35 8.38 -10.92
N VAL A 92 -18.05 8.18 -10.80
CA VAL A 92 -17.06 9.20 -11.16
C VAL A 92 -16.81 9.13 -12.66
N SER A 93 -17.06 10.24 -13.35
CA SER A 93 -16.92 10.37 -14.80
C SER A 93 -15.94 11.48 -15.16
N THR A 94 -15.24 11.32 -16.28
CA THR A 94 -14.36 12.36 -16.82
C THR A 94 -15.17 13.32 -17.68
N SER A 95 -15.07 14.61 -17.41
CA SER A 95 -15.87 15.64 -18.08
C SER A 95 -15.09 16.45 -19.12
N THR A 96 -13.85 16.84 -18.81
CA THR A 96 -12.97 17.53 -19.77
C THR A 96 -11.58 16.93 -19.75
N ILE A 97 -10.92 16.99 -20.90
CA ILE A 97 -9.56 16.48 -21.13
C ILE A 97 -8.84 17.53 -21.97
N GLY A 98 -7.58 17.78 -21.66
CA GLY A 98 -6.72 18.60 -22.51
C GLY A 98 -5.24 18.31 -22.29
N ASP A 99 -4.43 18.85 -23.19
CA ASP A 99 -3.00 18.66 -23.24
C ASP A 99 -2.30 20.03 -23.24
N LEU A 100 -1.34 20.21 -22.34
CA LEU A 100 -0.50 21.41 -22.22
C LEU A 100 0.98 21.09 -22.53
N ASP A 101 1.27 19.94 -23.13
CA ASP A 101 2.63 19.59 -23.57
C ASP A 101 3.11 20.59 -24.64
N THR A 102 4.12 21.38 -24.31
CA THR A 102 4.76 22.33 -25.22
C THR A 102 6.23 21.96 -25.32
N PRO A 103 6.64 21.26 -26.40
CA PRO A 103 7.99 20.75 -26.54
C PRO A 103 9.06 21.86 -26.46
N GLY A 104 10.14 21.59 -25.72
CA GLY A 104 11.31 22.48 -25.63
C GLY A 104 11.25 23.51 -24.50
N LEU A 105 10.19 23.51 -23.69
CA LEU A 105 10.12 24.31 -22.46
C LEU A 105 10.62 23.49 -21.24
N SER A 106 11.23 24.18 -20.27
CA SER A 106 11.71 23.57 -19.04
C SER A 106 10.62 23.56 -17.97
N SER A 107 10.38 22.41 -17.35
CA SER A 107 9.51 22.28 -16.19
C SER A 107 10.11 22.99 -14.95
N PRO A 108 9.29 23.41 -13.98
CA PRO A 108 9.75 24.03 -12.74
C PRO A 108 10.48 23.08 -11.81
N ASP A 109 11.56 23.56 -11.18
CA ASP A 109 12.37 22.80 -10.22
C ASP A 109 11.54 22.31 -9.00
N MET A 110 10.54 23.08 -8.56
CA MET A 110 9.71 22.80 -7.37
C MET A 110 8.37 22.10 -7.70
N GLY A 111 8.26 21.56 -8.91
CA GLY A 111 7.06 20.91 -9.43
C GLY A 111 5.96 21.87 -9.89
N HIS A 112 4.88 21.30 -10.44
CA HIS A 112 3.76 22.09 -10.95
C HIS A 112 2.96 22.74 -9.82
N ARG A 113 2.30 23.86 -10.13
CA ARG A 113 1.40 24.56 -9.20
C ARG A 113 0.11 24.93 -9.90
N VAL A 114 -1.01 24.67 -9.24
CA VAL A 114 -2.33 24.99 -9.74
C VAL A 114 -3.12 25.66 -8.63
N VAL A 115 -3.82 26.73 -8.98
CA VAL A 115 -4.80 27.35 -8.09
C VAL A 115 -6.07 27.65 -8.87
N ALA A 116 -7.21 27.33 -8.28
CA ALA A 116 -8.51 27.60 -8.84
C ALA A 116 -9.23 28.75 -8.12
N SER A 117 -10.04 29.46 -8.88
CA SER A 117 -11.04 30.42 -8.41
C SER A 117 -12.39 30.06 -9.05
N ASN A 118 -13.44 30.81 -8.73
CA ASN A 118 -14.76 30.62 -9.35
C ASN A 118 -14.79 31.01 -10.84
N GLU A 119 -13.81 31.78 -11.32
CA GLU A 119 -13.78 32.30 -12.71
C GLU A 119 -12.65 31.72 -13.54
N TYR A 120 -11.49 31.45 -12.94
CA TYR A 120 -10.28 31.02 -13.64
C TYR A 120 -9.54 29.93 -12.87
N ILE A 121 -8.90 29.03 -13.62
CA ILE A 121 -7.88 28.11 -13.13
C ILE A 121 -6.54 28.60 -13.65
N VAL A 122 -5.58 28.83 -12.74
CA VAL A 122 -4.24 29.33 -13.05
C VAL A 122 -3.24 28.21 -12.83
N LEU A 123 -2.44 27.94 -13.87
CA LEU A 123 -1.52 26.81 -13.96
C LEU A 123 -0.10 27.33 -14.19
N TYR A 124 0.84 26.86 -13.38
CA TYR A 124 2.27 27.05 -13.59
C TYR A 124 2.92 25.68 -13.84
N MET A 125 3.19 25.42 -15.12
CA MET A 125 3.69 24.14 -15.65
C MET A 125 5.09 24.24 -16.26
N TYR A 126 5.51 25.45 -16.66
CA TYR A 126 6.81 25.72 -17.27
C TYR A 126 7.40 27.02 -16.72
N ASN A 127 8.72 27.10 -16.64
CA ASN A 127 9.42 28.31 -16.19
C ASN A 127 9.07 29.51 -17.10
N GLY A 128 8.65 30.63 -16.47
CA GLY A 128 8.29 31.87 -17.18
C GLY A 128 6.97 31.85 -17.95
N ILE A 129 6.15 30.80 -17.86
CA ILE A 129 4.84 30.74 -18.54
C ILE A 129 3.75 30.32 -17.54
N ILE A 130 2.67 31.10 -17.51
CA ILE A 130 1.44 30.74 -16.81
C ILE A 130 0.35 30.45 -17.82
N SER A 131 -0.35 29.33 -17.65
CA SER A 131 -1.54 29.00 -18.43
C SER A 131 -2.79 29.33 -17.61
N ILE A 132 -3.73 30.05 -18.21
CA ILE A 132 -4.98 30.45 -17.56
C ILE A 132 -6.14 29.83 -18.32
N ILE A 133 -6.97 29.08 -17.62
CA ILE A 133 -8.18 28.45 -18.15
C ILE A 133 -9.39 29.21 -17.60
N PRO A 134 -10.23 29.83 -18.45
CA PRO A 134 -11.49 30.42 -18.01
C PRO A 134 -12.52 29.32 -17.71
N ILE A 135 -13.25 29.46 -16.61
CA ILE A 135 -14.37 28.60 -16.25
C ILE A 135 -15.63 29.20 -16.87
N HIS A 136 -16.35 28.44 -17.69
CA HIS A 136 -17.53 28.97 -18.39
C HIS A 136 -18.70 29.16 -17.42
N GLN A 137 -19.13 30.42 -17.22
CA GLN A 137 -20.25 30.78 -16.33
C GLN A 137 -21.59 31.04 -17.06
N SER A 138 -21.73 30.66 -18.34
CA SER A 138 -22.89 31.06 -19.15
C SER A 138 -24.02 30.03 -19.17
N ALA A 139 -25.18 30.40 -18.61
CA ALA A 139 -26.45 29.66 -18.70
C ALA A 139 -27.10 29.68 -20.12
N ASN A 140 -26.48 30.35 -21.10
CA ASN A 140 -27.08 30.60 -22.42
C ASN A 140 -26.70 29.50 -23.44
N PRO A 141 -27.65 28.65 -23.90
CA PRO A 141 -27.35 27.45 -24.69
C PRO A 141 -26.77 27.74 -26.09
N LYS A 142 -27.03 28.93 -26.65
CA LYS A 142 -26.47 29.33 -27.96
C LYS A 142 -24.96 29.64 -27.93
N LYS A 143 -24.40 30.00 -26.76
CA LYS A 143 -22.95 30.17 -26.60
C LYS A 143 -22.25 28.83 -26.34
N ARG A 144 -22.90 27.87 -25.65
CA ARG A 144 -22.40 26.49 -25.48
C ARG A 144 -22.20 25.75 -26.80
N ALA A 145 -23.13 25.91 -27.74
CA ALA A 145 -23.03 25.28 -29.05
C ALA A 145 -21.85 25.81 -29.90
N ALA A 146 -21.29 26.97 -29.57
CA ALA A 146 -20.14 27.55 -30.25
C ALA A 146 -18.79 27.16 -29.61
N ASP A 147 -18.76 26.92 -28.29
CA ASP A 147 -17.55 26.63 -27.51
C ASP A 147 -17.30 25.13 -27.25
N GLY A 148 -18.19 24.25 -27.75
CA GLY A 148 -18.18 22.82 -27.43
C GLY A 148 -18.75 22.56 -26.03
N ASN A 149 -19.27 21.35 -25.76
CA ASN A 149 -19.90 20.99 -24.48
C ASN A 149 -18.93 20.91 -23.28
N HIS A 150 -17.83 21.67 -23.26
CA HIS A 150 -16.80 21.61 -22.22
C HIS A 150 -17.12 22.54 -21.04
N LEU A 151 -16.88 22.06 -19.80
CA LEU A 151 -17.09 22.82 -18.56
C LEU A 151 -16.14 24.01 -18.42
N ILE A 152 -14.95 23.88 -18.99
CA ILE A 152 -13.86 24.86 -18.96
C ILE A 152 -13.47 25.24 -20.38
N GLY A 153 -12.98 26.47 -20.56
CA GLY A 153 -12.54 26.98 -21.86
C GLY A 153 -11.14 26.52 -22.23
N LEU A 154 -10.64 27.00 -23.37
CA LEU A 154 -9.30 26.67 -23.84
C LEU A 154 -8.23 27.39 -22.99
N PRO A 155 -7.11 26.70 -22.68
CA PRO A 155 -6.00 27.30 -21.94
C PRO A 155 -5.33 28.41 -22.77
N GLN A 156 -5.10 29.56 -22.13
CA GLN A 156 -4.35 30.67 -22.72
C GLN A 156 -3.01 30.81 -21.99
N GLN A 157 -1.92 30.67 -22.73
CA GLN A 157 -0.56 30.80 -22.21
C GLN A 157 -0.12 32.27 -22.23
N VAL A 158 0.27 32.79 -21.07
CA VAL A 158 0.80 34.15 -20.90
C VAL A 158 2.22 34.07 -20.35
N ARG A 159 3.13 34.83 -20.96
CA ARG A 159 4.53 34.91 -20.50
C ARG A 159 4.65 35.82 -19.28
N LEU A 160 5.46 35.40 -18.32
CA LEU A 160 5.88 36.19 -17.18
C LEU A 160 7.37 36.51 -17.27
N ASP A 161 7.75 37.66 -16.71
CA ASP A 161 9.15 38.05 -16.58
C ASP A 161 9.87 37.21 -15.51
N GLU A 162 9.13 36.70 -14.53
CA GLU A 162 9.64 35.89 -13.43
C GLU A 162 9.77 34.42 -13.82
N LEU A 163 11.00 33.92 -13.90
CA LEU A 163 11.28 32.55 -14.35
C LEU A 163 11.01 31.50 -13.27
N LYS A 164 11.57 31.69 -12.06
CA LYS A 164 11.56 30.70 -10.96
C LYS A 164 10.51 31.02 -9.91
N ILE A 165 9.28 30.54 -10.14
CA ILE A 165 8.16 30.71 -9.21
C ILE A 165 8.16 29.56 -8.19
N HIS A 166 8.10 29.90 -6.91
CA HIS A 166 8.10 28.98 -5.78
C HIS A 166 6.69 28.77 -5.21
N GLY A 167 5.89 29.84 -5.19
CA GLY A 167 4.54 29.84 -4.61
C GLY A 167 3.53 30.56 -5.50
N LEU A 168 2.32 30.02 -5.55
CA LEU A 168 1.18 30.55 -6.30
C LEU A 168 -0.04 30.56 -5.38
N THR A 169 -0.78 31.67 -5.33
CA THR A 169 -2.03 31.78 -4.57
C THR A 169 -3.03 32.67 -5.30
N MET A 170 -4.32 32.36 -5.20
CA MET A 170 -5.35 33.34 -5.53
C MET A 170 -5.42 34.40 -4.43
N LEU A 171 -5.74 35.63 -4.81
CA LEU A 171 -5.87 36.76 -3.91
C LEU A 171 -7.34 37.16 -3.76
N ASN A 172 -7.78 37.31 -2.52
CA ASN A 172 -9.12 37.81 -2.20
C ASN A 172 -9.11 39.34 -2.24
N TYR A 173 -9.10 39.93 -3.42
CA TYR A 173 -9.28 41.38 -3.55
C TYR A 173 -10.74 41.77 -3.33
N THR A 174 -10.96 42.92 -2.69
CA THR A 174 -12.28 43.57 -2.57
C THR A 174 -12.78 44.16 -3.89
N LYS A 175 -11.91 44.26 -4.91
CA LYS A 175 -12.29 44.66 -6.27
C LYS A 175 -12.76 43.44 -7.06
N ASN A 176 -13.80 43.62 -7.88
CA ASN A 176 -14.41 42.63 -8.79
C ASN A 176 -13.45 42.05 -9.89
N THR A 177 -12.14 42.20 -9.76
CA THR A 177 -11.14 41.71 -10.72
C THR A 177 -10.36 40.56 -10.08
N PRO A 178 -10.40 39.35 -10.65
CA PRO A 178 -9.65 38.22 -10.13
C PRO A 178 -8.15 38.46 -10.27
N ALA A 179 -7.43 38.08 -9.23
CA ALA A 179 -5.98 38.26 -9.17
C ALA A 179 -5.32 37.09 -8.47
N PHE A 180 -4.06 36.87 -8.83
CA PHE A 180 -3.20 35.87 -8.22
C PHE A 180 -1.87 36.49 -7.81
N GLY A 181 -1.25 35.86 -6.83
CA GLY A 181 0.05 36.21 -6.27
C GLY A 181 1.10 35.17 -6.64
N VAL A 182 2.30 35.65 -6.96
CA VAL A 182 3.46 34.85 -7.34
C VAL A 182 4.60 35.18 -6.39
N LEU A 183 5.14 34.16 -5.73
CA LEU A 183 6.39 34.21 -4.98
C LEU A 183 7.50 33.64 -5.86
N TYR A 184 8.56 34.40 -6.11
CA TYR A 184 9.63 34.01 -7.03
C TYR A 184 11.01 34.34 -6.46
N ARG A 185 12.04 33.62 -6.90
CA ARG A 185 13.44 34.00 -6.64
C ARG A 185 14.03 34.70 -7.85
N ASP A 186 14.79 35.75 -7.57
CA ASP A 186 15.63 36.39 -8.56
C ASP A 186 16.95 35.62 -8.78
N LEU A 187 17.76 36.08 -9.73
CA LEU A 187 19.08 35.51 -10.02
C LEU A 187 20.10 35.75 -8.87
N SER A 188 19.81 36.68 -7.97
CA SER A 188 20.62 36.97 -6.77
C SER A 188 20.17 36.13 -5.58
N LEU A 189 19.33 35.11 -5.82
CA LEU A 189 18.73 34.21 -4.82
C LEU A 189 17.75 34.86 -3.84
N ASN A 190 17.45 36.17 -3.96
CA ASN A 190 16.50 36.83 -3.08
C ASN A 190 15.07 36.47 -3.47
N THR A 191 14.22 36.26 -2.46
CA THR A 191 12.81 35.93 -2.66
C THR A 191 11.96 37.21 -2.70
N HIS A 192 11.03 37.30 -3.64
CA HIS A 192 10.14 38.44 -3.81
C HIS A 192 8.71 37.97 -4.09
N PHE A 193 7.73 38.80 -3.75
CA PHE A 193 6.31 38.54 -4.05
C PHE A 193 5.74 39.63 -4.96
N LYS A 194 4.98 39.22 -5.98
CA LYS A 194 4.29 40.12 -6.91
C LYS A 194 2.88 39.61 -7.21
N SER A 195 1.91 40.51 -7.29
CA SER A 195 0.55 40.18 -7.69
C SER A 195 0.25 40.57 -9.14
N TYR A 196 -0.68 39.84 -9.75
CA TYR A 196 -1.16 40.03 -11.11
C TYR A 196 -2.69 40.02 -11.16
N GLU A 197 -3.28 40.99 -11.86
CA GLU A 197 -4.72 41.06 -12.15
C GLU A 197 -5.00 40.49 -13.54
N ILE A 198 -6.05 39.67 -13.65
CA ILE A 198 -6.48 39.05 -14.90
C ILE A 198 -7.54 39.94 -15.56
N HIS A 199 -7.24 40.47 -16.76
CA HIS A 199 -8.17 41.30 -17.53
C HIS A 199 -8.52 40.62 -18.85
N ALA A 200 -9.79 40.26 -19.04
CA ALA A 200 -10.28 39.71 -20.31
C ALA A 200 -10.64 40.82 -21.30
N ARG A 201 -9.96 40.88 -22.45
CA ARG A 201 -10.25 41.84 -23.54
C ARG A 201 -10.45 41.11 -24.87
N LYS A 202 -11.66 41.22 -25.44
CA LYS A 202 -12.00 40.65 -26.77
C LYS A 202 -11.64 39.15 -26.95
N GLY A 203 -11.62 38.37 -25.87
CA GLY A 203 -11.30 36.94 -25.91
C GLY A 203 -9.85 36.58 -25.62
N GLU A 204 -8.95 37.57 -25.49
CA GLU A 204 -7.57 37.38 -25.01
C GLU A 204 -7.44 37.85 -23.54
N LEU A 205 -6.69 37.10 -22.75
CA LEU A 205 -6.38 37.43 -21.36
C LEU A 205 -5.08 38.25 -21.29
N GLU A 206 -5.18 39.49 -20.79
CA GLU A 206 -4.03 40.35 -20.49
C GLU A 206 -3.75 40.32 -18.98
N LEU A 207 -2.49 40.09 -18.59
CA LEU A 207 -2.03 40.22 -17.21
C LEU A 207 -1.54 41.64 -16.93
N ARG A 208 -2.08 42.25 -15.88
CA ARG A 208 -1.61 43.55 -15.37
C ARG A 208 -0.95 43.38 -14.02
N LYS A 209 0.08 44.18 -13.75
CA LYS A 209 0.72 44.22 -12.43
C LYS A 209 -0.31 44.67 -11.39
N GLY A 210 -0.53 43.84 -10.38
CA GLY A 210 -1.42 44.11 -9.26
C GLY A 210 -0.81 45.06 -8.22
N LEU A 211 -1.60 45.36 -7.19
CA LEU A 211 -1.27 46.38 -6.17
C LEU A 211 -0.33 45.86 -5.07
N LEU A 212 -0.32 44.56 -4.82
CA LEU A 212 0.51 43.93 -3.80
C LEU A 212 1.87 43.54 -4.39
N THR A 213 2.94 43.99 -3.73
CA THR A 213 4.33 43.63 -4.05
C THR A 213 5.15 43.70 -2.76
N LEU A 214 5.89 42.65 -2.45
CA LEU A 214 6.88 42.60 -1.37
C LEU A 214 8.26 42.33 -1.99
N SER A 215 9.29 42.95 -1.45
CA SER A 215 10.65 42.84 -1.96
C SER A 215 11.63 42.52 -0.83
N ASN A 216 12.71 41.83 -1.17
CA ASN A 216 13.81 41.46 -0.26
C ASN A 216 13.33 40.59 0.92
N LEU A 217 12.60 39.51 0.61
CA LEU A 217 12.23 38.50 1.59
C LEU A 217 13.42 37.56 1.84
N GLU A 218 13.45 36.94 3.02
CA GLU A 218 14.41 35.87 3.37
C GLU A 218 14.42 34.76 2.31
N HIS A 219 15.61 34.17 2.08
CA HIS A 219 15.81 33.09 1.10
C HIS A 219 14.89 31.88 1.33
N GLY A 220 14.62 31.54 2.59
CA GLY A 220 13.72 30.46 3.01
C GLY A 220 12.22 30.77 2.97
N THR A 221 11.81 31.98 2.56
CA THR A 221 10.39 32.30 2.44
C THR A 221 9.73 31.41 1.38
N ASN A 222 8.83 30.53 1.82
CA ASN A 222 8.16 29.54 0.96
C ASN A 222 6.62 29.60 1.05
N MET A 223 6.08 30.28 2.06
CA MET A 223 4.64 30.32 2.33
C MET A 223 4.01 31.67 2.06
N ILE A 224 2.83 31.64 1.45
CA ILE A 224 2.00 32.80 1.15
C ILE A 224 0.62 32.59 1.74
N ILE A 225 0.10 33.52 2.53
CA ILE A 225 -1.26 33.49 3.10
C ILE A 225 -1.99 34.76 2.66
N SER A 226 -3.09 34.58 1.94
CA SER A 226 -4.01 35.67 1.60
C SER A 226 -5.13 35.68 2.64
N ASP A 227 -5.28 36.80 3.34
CA ASP A 227 -6.35 37.01 4.33
C ASP A 227 -7.66 37.45 3.64
N VAL A 228 -8.79 37.23 4.30
CA VAL A 228 -10.14 37.62 3.87
C VAL A 228 -10.27 39.15 3.75
N SER A 229 -9.47 39.90 4.50
CA SER A 229 -9.40 41.38 4.43
C SER A 229 -8.69 41.92 3.18
N GLY A 230 -8.13 41.05 2.33
CA GLY A 230 -7.30 41.42 1.18
C GLY A 230 -5.85 41.76 1.55
N GLY A 231 -5.44 41.43 2.78
CA GLY A 231 -4.05 41.46 3.23
C GLY A 231 -3.26 40.22 2.81
N LEU A 232 -1.95 40.38 2.70
CA LEU A 232 -0.99 39.33 2.37
C LEU A 232 -0.02 39.13 3.52
N CYS A 233 0.24 37.88 3.88
CA CYS A 233 1.31 37.46 4.78
C CYS A 233 2.23 36.48 4.04
N CYS A 234 3.52 36.74 4.00
CA CYS A 234 4.54 35.79 3.56
C CYS A 234 5.36 35.37 4.77
N ILE A 235 5.53 34.08 5.00
CA ILE A 235 6.23 33.54 6.16
C ILE A 235 7.64 33.11 5.72
N GLY A 236 8.66 33.72 6.33
CA GLY A 236 10.06 33.35 6.25
C GLY A 236 10.48 32.40 7.39
N GLU A 237 11.78 32.17 7.51
CA GLU A 237 12.35 31.30 8.55
C GLU A 237 12.33 31.99 9.91
N SER A 238 12.73 33.26 9.94
CA SER A 238 12.87 34.04 11.17
C SER A 238 11.91 35.21 11.24
N THR A 239 11.33 35.63 10.11
CA THR A 239 10.44 36.78 10.04
C THR A 239 9.19 36.53 9.18
N MET A 240 8.06 37.10 9.60
CA MET A 240 6.82 37.15 8.82
C MET A 240 6.65 38.53 8.23
N TYR A 241 6.38 38.59 6.93
CA TYR A 241 6.22 39.81 6.14
C TYR A 241 4.77 40.02 5.79
N THR A 242 4.21 41.19 6.13
CA THR A 242 2.80 41.47 5.91
C THR A 242 2.62 42.76 5.12
N LYS A 243 1.61 42.78 4.25
CA LYS A 243 1.23 43.97 3.48
C LYS A 243 -0.25 43.94 3.16
N THR A 244 -0.95 45.02 3.47
CA THR A 244 -2.32 45.26 3.01
C THR A 244 -2.33 46.25 1.84
N LEU A 245 -3.49 46.48 1.23
CA LEU A 245 -3.62 47.44 0.12
C LEU A 245 -3.28 48.89 0.51
N THR A 246 -3.40 49.22 1.79
CA THR A 246 -3.20 50.58 2.33
C THR A 246 -1.90 50.75 3.10
N GLU A 247 -1.36 49.67 3.69
CA GLU A 247 -0.18 49.72 4.54
C GLU A 247 1.12 49.40 3.79
N VAL A 248 2.24 49.90 4.34
CA VAL A 248 3.59 49.52 3.92
C VAL A 248 3.91 48.13 4.46
N GLN A 249 4.87 47.45 3.84
CA GLN A 249 5.44 46.19 4.33
C GLN A 249 5.83 46.31 5.82
N LYS A 250 5.28 45.43 6.65
CA LYS A 250 5.61 45.27 8.09
C LYS A 250 6.23 43.90 8.32
N GLU A 251 7.16 43.85 9.28
CA GLU A 251 7.91 42.65 9.64
C GLU A 251 7.61 42.26 11.10
N PHE A 252 7.33 40.98 11.33
CA PHE A 252 7.11 40.41 12.65
C PHE A 252 8.12 39.28 12.89
N PRO A 253 8.94 39.34 13.94
CA PRO A 253 9.90 38.27 14.23
C PRO A 253 9.18 37.01 14.74
N ILE A 254 9.69 35.86 14.33
CA ILE A 254 9.30 34.55 14.85
C ILE A 254 10.25 34.22 16.00
N SER A 255 9.72 33.69 17.11
CA SER A 255 10.50 33.42 18.33
C SER A 255 11.57 32.35 18.14
N THR A 256 11.25 31.32 17.37
CA THR A 256 12.16 30.22 17.00
C THR A 256 12.22 30.12 15.49
N PRO A 257 13.39 30.30 14.86
CA PRO A 257 13.54 30.08 13.42
C PRO A 257 13.00 28.70 13.04
N THR A 258 12.04 28.65 12.12
CA THR A 258 11.33 27.41 11.76
C THR A 258 11.03 27.41 10.27
N LEU A 259 11.27 26.27 9.61
CA LEU A 259 10.89 26.05 8.22
C LEU A 259 9.49 25.43 8.18
N PHE A 260 8.52 26.22 7.72
CA PHE A 260 7.13 25.76 7.55
C PHE A 260 6.94 25.16 6.16
N ASN A 261 6.32 24.00 6.05
CA ASN A 261 6.15 23.29 4.76
C ASN A 261 4.69 23.28 4.25
N SER A 262 3.74 23.20 5.16
CA SER A 262 2.33 22.95 4.88
C SER A 262 1.42 23.90 5.68
N LYS A 263 0.27 24.25 5.11
CA LYS A 263 -0.69 25.17 5.72
C LYS A 263 -2.11 24.80 5.35
N THR A 264 -3.04 25.12 6.23
CA THR A 264 -4.47 25.00 5.95
C THR A 264 -5.29 26.03 6.73
N GLN A 265 -6.46 26.40 6.21
CA GLN A 265 -7.32 27.42 6.80
C GLN A 265 -8.50 26.76 7.51
N THR A 266 -8.51 26.78 8.84
CA THR A 266 -9.61 26.18 9.62
C THR A 266 -10.80 27.13 9.74
N GLU A 267 -10.53 28.42 9.92
CA GLU A 267 -11.55 29.46 10.04
C GLU A 267 -11.13 30.69 9.23
N ALA A 268 -12.01 31.67 9.05
CA ALA A 268 -11.71 32.90 8.32
C ALA A 268 -10.38 33.56 8.75
N ASN A 269 -10.07 33.53 10.05
CA ASN A 269 -8.91 34.21 10.63
C ASN A 269 -7.89 33.25 11.28
N ARG A 270 -8.09 31.93 11.19
CA ARG A 270 -7.26 30.91 11.85
C ARG A 270 -6.66 29.95 10.83
N TRP A 271 -5.36 29.76 10.94
CA TRP A 271 -4.56 28.89 10.08
C TRP A 271 -3.78 27.91 10.95
N ILE A 272 -3.63 26.68 10.45
CA ILE A 272 -2.70 25.70 11.02
C ILE A 272 -1.53 25.57 10.06
N LEU A 273 -0.32 25.63 10.61
CA LEU A 273 0.95 25.49 9.89
C LEU A 273 1.69 24.26 10.41
N GLY A 274 2.31 23.51 9.51
CA GLY A 274 3.21 22.41 9.82
C GLY A 274 4.66 22.77 9.52
N ASP A 275 5.58 22.26 10.33
CA ASP A 275 7.02 22.38 10.11
C ASP A 275 7.65 21.06 9.60
N ASP A 276 8.93 21.12 9.24
CA ASP A 276 9.72 19.96 8.78
C ASP A 276 10.11 18.98 9.91
N TYR A 277 9.85 19.34 11.17
CA TYR A 277 10.14 18.53 12.37
C TYR A 277 8.90 17.78 12.91
N GLY A 278 7.74 17.94 12.27
CA GLY A 278 6.49 17.32 12.68
C GLY A 278 5.84 17.98 13.89
N LEU A 279 5.89 19.31 13.95
CA LEU A 279 5.18 20.17 14.90
C LEU A 279 4.12 21.00 14.18
N LEU A 280 3.01 21.25 14.87
CA LEU A 280 1.91 22.07 14.38
C LEU A 280 1.84 23.39 15.14
N TYR A 281 1.53 24.45 14.41
CA TYR A 281 1.40 25.81 14.91
C TYR A 281 0.04 26.38 14.49
N THR A 282 -0.68 26.97 15.44
CA THR A 282 -1.85 27.80 15.12
C THR A 282 -1.40 29.23 14.91
N MET A 283 -1.74 29.79 13.76
CA MET A 283 -1.61 31.20 13.46
C MET A 283 -3.00 31.85 13.43
N THR A 284 -3.17 32.93 14.20
CA THR A 284 -4.39 33.75 14.16
C THR A 284 -4.08 35.14 13.65
N ILE A 285 -4.82 35.57 12.64
CA ILE A 285 -4.71 36.90 12.05
C ILE A 285 -5.95 37.70 12.46
N SER A 286 -5.76 38.73 13.28
CA SER A 286 -6.83 39.66 13.62
C SER A 286 -6.71 40.95 12.81
N ALA A 287 -7.74 41.23 12.00
CA ALA A 287 -7.87 42.44 11.20
C ALA A 287 -9.10 43.24 11.65
N ASP A 288 -8.98 44.58 11.65
CA ASP A 288 -10.09 45.51 11.90
C ASP A 288 -10.34 46.29 10.60
N GLY A 289 -11.19 45.74 9.73
CA GLY A 289 -11.35 46.21 8.35
C GLY A 289 -10.07 45.97 7.52
N PRO A 290 -9.54 46.96 6.78
CA PRO A 290 -8.34 46.80 5.96
C PRO A 290 -7.01 46.91 6.75
N VAL A 291 -7.08 47.04 8.08
CA VAL A 291 -5.91 47.26 8.95
C VAL A 291 -5.63 46.00 9.76
N LEU A 292 -4.40 45.51 9.66
CA LEU A 292 -3.93 44.35 10.40
C LEU A 292 -3.51 44.75 11.82
N ARG A 293 -4.15 44.18 12.85
CA ARG A 293 -4.00 44.64 14.24
C ARG A 293 -3.03 43.78 15.04
N GLN A 294 -3.18 42.46 14.98
CA GLN A 294 -2.35 41.53 15.72
C GLN A 294 -2.28 40.18 15.00
N MET A 295 -1.06 39.64 14.91
CA MET A 295 -0.80 38.25 14.55
C MET A 295 -0.25 37.54 15.78
N SER A 296 -0.77 36.34 16.03
CA SER A 296 -0.22 35.44 17.03
C SER A 296 0.09 34.11 16.39
N LEU A 297 1.29 33.61 16.66
CA LEU A 297 1.73 32.26 16.31
C LEU A 297 1.96 31.50 17.61
N SER A 298 1.18 30.45 17.83
CA SER A 298 1.29 29.60 19.02
C SER A 298 1.54 28.16 18.59
N LYS A 299 2.55 27.52 19.17
CA LYS A 299 2.79 26.09 19.02
C LYS A 299 1.65 25.32 19.70
N GLU A 300 1.10 24.32 19.02
CA GLU A 300 0.14 23.42 19.63
C GLU A 300 0.85 22.46 20.58
N THR A 301 0.31 22.29 21.79
CA THR A 301 0.91 21.47 22.85
C THR A 301 -0.08 20.41 23.32
N GLY A 302 0.38 19.19 23.53
CA GLY A 302 -0.45 18.07 24.02
C GLY A 302 -0.95 17.11 22.94
N LEU A 303 -0.53 17.27 21.68
CA LEU A 303 -0.78 16.26 20.65
C LEU A 303 0.07 15.00 20.91
N SER A 304 -0.53 13.84 20.65
CA SER A 304 0.20 12.58 20.47
C SER A 304 1.14 12.68 19.25
N SER A 305 2.05 11.71 19.04
CA SER A 305 3.11 11.80 18.04
C SER A 305 2.57 12.19 16.64
N VAL A 306 2.87 13.42 16.21
CA VAL A 306 2.49 13.95 14.90
C VAL A 306 3.57 13.59 13.88
N SER A 307 3.17 13.01 12.75
CA SER A 307 4.04 12.75 11.60
C SER A 307 4.43 14.06 10.89
N ILE A 308 5.54 14.08 10.16
CA ILE A 308 6.00 15.24 9.39
C ILE A 308 4.95 15.58 8.32
N PRO A 309 4.28 16.74 8.40
CA PRO A 309 3.19 17.11 7.51
C PRO A 309 3.72 17.55 6.14
N TYR A 310 3.32 16.88 5.06
CA TYR A 310 3.60 17.34 3.70
C TYR A 310 2.42 18.16 3.13
N VAL A 311 1.19 17.75 3.48
CA VAL A 311 -0.04 18.47 3.12
C VAL A 311 -0.99 18.49 4.30
N LEU A 312 -1.62 19.64 4.54
CA LEU A 312 -2.65 19.82 5.57
C LEU A 312 -3.96 20.22 4.90
N VAL A 313 -5.04 19.53 5.25
CA VAL A 313 -6.39 19.81 4.75
C VAL A 313 -7.34 19.89 5.93
N SER A 314 -7.90 21.06 6.17
CA SER A 314 -9.03 21.22 7.07
C SER A 314 -10.32 20.82 6.37
N LEU A 315 -11.08 19.97 7.05
CA LEU A 315 -12.49 19.69 6.79
C LEU A 315 -13.33 20.48 7.82
N ASP A 316 -14.65 20.32 7.79
CA ASP A 316 -15.56 21.03 8.71
C ASP A 316 -15.20 20.81 10.20
N ASN A 317 -15.00 19.55 10.59
CA ASN A 317 -14.70 19.15 11.99
C ASN A 317 -13.40 18.36 12.15
N ASP A 318 -12.65 18.14 11.07
CA ASP A 318 -11.46 17.29 11.09
C ASP A 318 -10.27 17.99 10.43
N LEU A 319 -9.06 17.64 10.85
CA LEU A 319 -7.80 18.04 10.22
C LEU A 319 -7.10 16.80 9.69
N PHE A 320 -6.94 16.74 8.37
CA PHE A 320 -6.15 15.70 7.73
C PHE A 320 -4.69 16.16 7.56
N LEU A 321 -3.78 15.29 7.97
CA LEU A 321 -2.34 15.41 7.80
C LEU A 321 -1.85 14.30 6.87
N GLY A 322 -1.51 14.68 5.65
CA GLY A 322 -0.85 13.80 4.70
C GLY A 322 0.66 13.89 4.88
N SER A 323 1.31 12.75 5.09
CA SER A 323 2.77 12.67 5.24
C SER A 323 3.39 11.87 4.10
N HIS A 324 4.56 12.33 3.65
CA HIS A 324 5.41 11.60 2.71
C HIS A 324 6.35 10.62 3.43
N TYR A 325 6.85 11.00 4.61
CA TYR A 325 7.88 10.26 5.35
C TYR A 325 7.33 9.34 6.44
N GLY A 326 6.15 9.65 6.96
CA GLY A 326 5.50 8.91 8.03
C GLY A 326 4.08 8.53 7.66
N ASP A 327 3.40 7.93 8.63
CA ASP A 327 2.00 7.53 8.48
C ASP A 327 1.09 8.77 8.43
N SER A 328 0.06 8.74 7.57
CA SER A 328 -0.90 9.84 7.45
C SER A 328 -1.94 9.76 8.57
N GLN A 329 -2.37 10.92 9.07
CA GLN A 329 -3.16 11.03 10.31
C GLN A 329 -4.40 11.91 10.10
N LEU A 330 -5.47 11.59 10.82
CA LEU A 330 -6.69 12.39 10.88
C LEU A 330 -6.93 12.81 12.33
N PHE A 331 -7.09 14.11 12.58
CA PHE A 331 -7.34 14.68 13.89
C PHE A 331 -8.74 15.30 13.96
N SER A 332 -9.36 15.30 15.13
CA SER A 332 -10.58 16.06 15.39
C SER A 332 -10.27 17.55 15.59
N LEU A 333 -11.12 18.44 15.10
CA LEU A 333 -11.07 19.88 15.39
C LEU A 333 -12.26 20.26 16.27
N PRO A 334 -12.08 21.13 17.29
CA PRO A 334 -10.84 21.81 17.68
C PRO A 334 -9.98 21.04 18.71
N SER A 335 -10.38 19.85 19.15
CA SER A 335 -9.74 19.08 20.23
C SER A 335 -8.36 18.50 19.89
N MET A 336 -8.04 18.36 18.61
CA MET A 336 -6.80 17.77 18.08
C MET A 336 -6.53 16.34 18.56
N GLU A 337 -7.59 15.55 18.80
CA GLU A 337 -7.47 14.12 19.14
C GLU A 337 -7.29 13.29 17.87
N LEU A 338 -6.39 12.30 17.91
CA LEU A 338 -6.14 11.41 16.78
C LEU A 338 -7.36 10.48 16.57
N LEU A 339 -8.03 10.63 15.43
CA LEU A 339 -9.20 9.83 15.03
C LEU A 339 -8.79 8.57 14.26
N ALA A 340 -7.87 8.71 13.31
CA ALA A 340 -7.47 7.61 12.43
C ALA A 340 -6.03 7.77 11.95
N LYS A 341 -5.41 6.64 11.60
CA LYS A 341 -4.04 6.55 11.10
C LYS A 341 -4.00 5.61 9.89
N LYS A 342 -3.35 6.03 8.81
CA LYS A 342 -3.10 5.23 7.60
C LYS A 342 -1.61 4.98 7.44
N THR A 343 -1.21 3.71 7.42
CA THR A 343 0.19 3.28 7.31
C THR A 343 0.79 3.73 5.97
N ASN A 344 1.99 4.32 6.01
CA ASN A 344 2.75 4.73 4.84
C ASN A 344 4.12 4.06 4.81
N ILE A 345 4.40 3.19 3.84
CA ILE A 345 5.67 2.48 3.72
C ILE A 345 6.76 3.24 2.95
N GLY A 346 6.41 4.38 2.34
CA GLY A 346 7.34 5.25 1.62
C GLY A 346 8.01 6.30 2.51
N PRO A 347 9.20 6.80 2.13
CA PRO A 347 10.08 6.27 1.08
C PRO A 347 10.77 4.99 1.50
N ILE A 348 10.82 4.00 0.60
CA ILE A 348 11.57 2.76 0.83
C ILE A 348 13.03 3.01 0.42
N GLN A 349 13.95 3.00 1.38
CA GLN A 349 15.39 3.22 1.15
C GLN A 349 16.14 1.93 0.82
N ASP A 350 15.76 0.83 1.48
CA ASP A 350 16.32 -0.49 1.28
C ASP A 350 15.28 -1.58 1.58
N ILE A 351 15.48 -2.75 1.00
CA ILE A 351 14.63 -3.94 1.20
C ILE A 351 15.53 -5.10 1.57
N LEU A 352 15.10 -5.87 2.55
CA LEU A 352 15.68 -7.14 2.94
C LEU A 352 14.62 -8.23 2.81
N VAL A 353 14.90 -9.25 1.99
CA VAL A 353 14.04 -10.43 1.83
C VAL A 353 14.50 -11.47 2.84
N GLN A 354 13.60 -11.91 3.72
CA GLN A 354 13.85 -13.04 4.61
C GLN A 354 13.30 -14.32 3.99
N ALA A 355 14.13 -15.35 3.95
CA ALA A 355 13.72 -16.67 3.48
C ALA A 355 12.58 -17.22 4.35
N PRO A 356 11.65 -18.00 3.78
CA PRO A 356 10.53 -18.57 4.51
C PRO A 356 11.01 -19.50 5.62
N ASN A 357 10.37 -19.40 6.80
CA ASN A 357 10.58 -20.34 7.89
C ASN A 357 9.85 -21.66 7.60
N GLY A 358 10.57 -22.64 7.03
CA GLY A 358 10.07 -24.00 6.80
C GLY A 358 9.61 -24.31 5.37
N ALA A 359 9.36 -25.59 5.10
CA ALA A 359 8.95 -26.11 3.79
C ALA A 359 7.48 -25.76 3.49
N GLY A 360 7.23 -24.52 3.06
CA GLY A 360 5.89 -24.04 2.69
C GLY A 360 5.55 -22.63 3.18
N GLY A 361 6.47 -21.92 3.86
CA GLY A 361 6.25 -20.55 4.31
C GLY A 361 6.30 -19.52 3.17
N SER A 362 5.61 -18.40 3.33
CA SER A 362 5.79 -17.19 2.53
C SER A 362 7.06 -16.45 2.97
N SER A 363 7.72 -15.74 2.06
CA SER A 363 8.84 -14.87 2.44
C SER A 363 8.31 -13.63 3.16
N SER A 364 8.98 -13.18 4.22
CA SER A 364 8.74 -11.85 4.79
C SER A 364 9.71 -10.83 4.20
N LEU A 365 9.25 -9.59 4.05
CA LEU A 365 10.10 -8.47 3.69
C LEU A 365 10.29 -7.55 4.89
N ILE A 366 11.48 -6.98 4.98
CA ILE A 366 11.79 -5.89 5.90
C ILE A 366 12.21 -4.70 5.06
N THR A 367 11.52 -3.58 5.22
CA THR A 367 11.83 -2.35 4.50
C THR A 367 12.38 -1.31 5.48
N ALA A 368 13.46 -0.65 5.07
CA ALA A 368 13.90 0.59 5.69
C ALA A 368 13.03 1.71 5.12
N SER A 369 12.04 2.15 5.89
CA SER A 369 10.98 3.05 5.44
C SER A 369 10.99 4.37 6.20
N GLY A 370 10.54 5.43 5.53
CA GLY A 370 10.38 6.74 6.13
C GLY A 370 11.69 7.52 6.28
N ALA A 371 11.61 8.68 6.92
CA ALA A 371 12.76 9.55 7.12
C ALA A 371 12.69 10.34 8.43
N TYR A 372 13.88 10.71 8.93
CA TYR A 372 14.05 11.55 10.11
C TYR A 372 13.26 11.00 11.31
N LYS A 373 12.46 11.83 11.98
CA LYS A 373 11.62 11.44 13.11
C LYS A 373 10.66 10.29 12.81
N ASP A 374 10.21 10.15 11.55
CA ASP A 374 9.20 9.18 11.17
C ASP A 374 9.78 7.89 10.57
N GLY A 375 11.11 7.76 10.48
CA GLY A 375 11.67 6.55 9.90
C GLY A 375 11.55 5.35 10.85
N ALA A 376 11.30 4.21 10.22
CA ALA A 376 10.89 2.98 10.85
C ALA A 376 11.35 1.77 10.02
N LEU A 377 11.49 0.62 10.67
CA LEU A 377 11.57 -0.66 9.98
C LEU A 377 10.16 -1.20 9.84
N LYS A 378 9.74 -1.50 8.61
CA LYS A 378 8.43 -2.09 8.36
C LYS A 378 8.58 -3.53 7.90
N PHE A 379 7.84 -4.42 8.56
CA PHE A 379 7.84 -5.84 8.26
C PHE A 379 6.55 -6.17 7.53
N ILE A 380 6.71 -6.78 6.36
CA ILE A 380 5.65 -7.07 5.42
C ILE A 380 5.58 -8.58 5.27
N LYS A 381 4.47 -9.16 5.70
CA LYS A 381 4.21 -10.60 5.59
C LYS A 381 3.06 -10.82 4.62
N TYR A 382 3.20 -11.82 3.75
CA TYR A 382 2.11 -12.25 2.89
C TYR A 382 1.11 -13.08 3.69
N GLY A 383 -0.18 -12.74 3.61
CA GLY A 383 -1.28 -13.35 4.35
C GLY A 383 -1.96 -12.38 5.31
N ILE A 384 -3.19 -12.72 5.72
CA ILE A 384 -3.97 -11.99 6.71
C ILE A 384 -3.40 -12.32 8.10
N GLY A 385 -3.14 -11.29 8.90
CA GLY A 385 -2.78 -11.45 10.31
C GLY A 385 -4.02 -11.50 11.20
N MET A 386 -3.92 -12.20 12.32
CA MET A 386 -4.89 -12.11 13.42
C MET A 386 -4.32 -11.22 14.52
N ALA A 387 -5.11 -10.24 14.97
CA ALA A 387 -4.79 -9.44 16.15
C ALA A 387 -5.17 -10.27 17.39
N GLU A 388 -4.17 -10.94 17.98
CA GLU A 388 -4.34 -11.78 19.17
C GLU A 388 -4.53 -10.88 20.41
N GLN A 389 -5.66 -11.05 21.10
CA GLN A 389 -5.99 -10.34 22.34
C GLN A 389 -5.75 -11.21 23.57
N ALA A 390 -5.97 -12.53 23.45
CA ALA A 390 -5.70 -13.48 24.52
C ALA A 390 -5.27 -14.85 23.95
N GLU A 391 -4.38 -15.52 24.67
CA GLU A 391 -3.98 -16.91 24.43
C GLU A 391 -4.17 -17.72 25.72
N LEU A 392 -4.85 -18.85 25.62
CA LEU A 392 -5.08 -19.80 26.71
C LEU A 392 -4.45 -21.14 26.35
N GLU A 393 -3.46 -21.57 27.13
CA GLU A 393 -2.80 -22.86 26.92
C GLU A 393 -3.73 -24.02 27.30
N MET A 394 -4.16 -24.79 26.31
CA MET A 394 -5.03 -25.97 26.46
C MET A 394 -4.67 -27.01 25.40
N ASP A 395 -4.60 -28.28 25.80
CA ASP A 395 -4.26 -29.39 24.92
C ASP A 395 -5.48 -30.22 24.52
N ASN A 396 -5.43 -30.85 23.33
CA ASN A 396 -6.41 -31.83 22.85
C ASN A 396 -7.85 -31.31 22.68
N ILE A 397 -8.01 -30.07 22.22
CA ILE A 397 -9.32 -29.50 21.86
C ILE A 397 -9.96 -30.30 20.72
N ARG A 398 -11.24 -30.65 20.89
CA ARG A 398 -12.09 -31.41 19.95
C ARG A 398 -13.27 -30.61 19.41
N GLY A 399 -13.54 -29.43 19.96
CA GLY A 399 -14.56 -28.51 19.47
C GLY A 399 -14.57 -27.22 20.28
N ILE A 400 -14.98 -26.13 19.63
CA ILE A 400 -15.17 -24.83 20.27
C ILE A 400 -16.46 -24.23 19.75
N TRP A 401 -17.27 -23.68 20.66
CA TRP A 401 -18.51 -22.99 20.32
C TRP A 401 -18.57 -21.66 21.08
N GLY A 402 -18.52 -20.56 20.34
CA GLY A 402 -18.73 -19.21 20.83
C GLY A 402 -20.22 -18.86 20.80
N LEU A 403 -20.75 -18.41 21.93
CA LEU A 403 -22.16 -18.05 22.10
C LEU A 403 -22.27 -16.56 22.42
N ASP A 404 -22.42 -15.75 21.37
CA ASP A 404 -22.43 -14.29 21.45
C ASP A 404 -23.47 -13.75 22.43
N GLU A 405 -24.69 -14.29 22.40
CA GLU A 405 -25.82 -13.83 23.23
C GLU A 405 -25.57 -13.99 24.74
N LEU A 406 -24.74 -14.95 25.13
CA LEU A 406 -24.45 -15.30 26.53
C LEU A 406 -23.04 -14.86 26.94
N ALA A 407 -22.22 -14.37 26.02
CA ALA A 407 -20.79 -14.16 26.21
C ALA A 407 -20.06 -15.41 26.77
N ILE A 408 -20.50 -16.60 26.34
CA ILE A 408 -19.98 -17.89 26.78
C ILE A 408 -19.19 -18.57 25.65
N VAL A 409 -18.06 -19.19 25.99
CA VAL A 409 -17.27 -20.04 25.12
C VAL A 409 -17.24 -21.45 25.71
N VAL A 410 -17.75 -22.42 24.97
CA VAL A 410 -17.69 -23.84 25.35
C VAL A 410 -16.53 -24.49 24.62
N VAL A 411 -15.62 -25.11 25.37
CA VAL A 411 -14.46 -25.85 24.86
C VAL A 411 -14.67 -27.34 25.14
N GLY A 412 -14.80 -28.13 24.09
CA GLY A 412 -14.85 -29.59 24.16
C GLY A 412 -13.45 -30.18 24.06
N LEU A 413 -13.08 -31.01 25.04
CA LEU A 413 -11.84 -31.79 25.06
C LEU A 413 -12.18 -33.28 24.87
N VAL A 414 -11.17 -34.15 24.85
CA VAL A 414 -11.38 -35.60 24.58
C VAL A 414 -12.26 -36.27 25.64
N ASP A 415 -12.00 -35.99 26.92
CA ASP A 415 -12.67 -36.66 28.05
C ASP A 415 -13.51 -35.70 28.92
N ASN A 416 -13.46 -34.39 28.64
CA ASN A 416 -14.14 -33.38 29.45
C ASN A 416 -14.53 -32.16 28.61
N TYR A 417 -15.28 -31.24 29.20
CA TYR A 417 -15.57 -29.93 28.63
C TYR A 417 -15.43 -28.83 29.67
N ILE A 418 -15.18 -27.62 29.18
CA ILE A 418 -15.07 -26.41 29.99
C ILE A 418 -15.99 -25.34 29.40
N VAL A 419 -16.74 -24.67 30.27
CA VAL A 419 -17.58 -23.52 29.91
C VAL A 419 -16.93 -22.27 30.49
N LEU A 420 -16.51 -21.38 29.61
CA LEU A 420 -15.87 -20.10 29.95
C LEU A 420 -16.88 -18.97 29.74
N GLN A 421 -16.97 -18.03 30.67
CA GLN A 421 -17.78 -16.84 30.58
C GLN A 421 -16.88 -15.60 30.55
N VAL A 422 -17.17 -14.68 29.63
CA VAL A 422 -16.46 -13.40 29.53
C VAL A 422 -17.24 -12.36 30.33
N SER A 423 -16.58 -11.72 31.29
CA SER A 423 -17.16 -10.63 32.08
C SER A 423 -17.18 -9.31 31.28
N ASP A 424 -17.99 -8.34 31.73
CA ASP A 424 -18.06 -7.01 31.12
C ASP A 424 -16.71 -6.27 31.14
N ASP A 425 -15.84 -6.62 32.09
CA ASP A 425 -14.48 -6.07 32.24
C ASP A 425 -13.44 -6.78 31.34
N GLY A 426 -13.84 -7.82 30.59
CA GLY A 426 -12.97 -8.56 29.68
C GLY A 426 -12.16 -9.68 30.33
N GLU A 427 -12.45 -10.05 31.59
CA GLU A 427 -11.86 -11.24 32.23
C GLU A 427 -12.61 -12.51 31.81
N ILE A 428 -11.86 -13.61 31.64
CA ILE A 428 -12.41 -14.92 31.23
C ILE A 428 -12.42 -15.84 32.44
N ASP A 429 -13.61 -16.15 32.94
CA ASP A 429 -13.81 -17.01 34.10
C ASP A 429 -14.40 -18.37 33.70
N GLN A 430 -14.10 -19.41 34.47
CA GLN A 430 -14.71 -20.73 34.29
C GLN A 430 -16.05 -20.80 35.04
N LEU A 431 -17.14 -20.98 34.28
CA LEU A 431 -18.51 -21.10 34.81
C LEU A 431 -18.85 -22.55 35.21
N ASP A 432 -18.53 -23.51 34.34
CA ASP A 432 -18.86 -24.93 34.54
C ASP A 432 -17.81 -25.86 33.88
N SER A 433 -17.81 -27.13 34.29
CA SER A 433 -17.05 -28.20 33.64
C SER A 433 -17.69 -29.56 33.88
N GLY A 434 -17.57 -30.47 32.90
CA GLY A 434 -18.03 -31.85 33.05
C GLY A 434 -17.12 -32.87 32.39
N GLU A 435 -17.29 -34.16 32.74
CA GLU A 435 -16.45 -35.30 32.34
C GLU A 435 -16.99 -36.07 31.11
N GLU A 436 -17.69 -35.39 30.20
CA GLU A 436 -18.31 -36.03 29.03
C GLU A 436 -17.97 -35.28 27.74
N GLU A 437 -17.89 -36.01 26.62
CA GLU A 437 -17.60 -35.43 25.31
C GLU A 437 -18.81 -34.66 24.75
N ILE A 438 -18.60 -33.38 24.44
CA ILE A 438 -19.59 -32.51 23.78
C ILE A 438 -19.43 -32.61 22.26
N VAL A 439 -20.55 -32.82 21.56
CA VAL A 439 -20.61 -32.85 20.09
C VAL A 439 -20.99 -31.49 19.53
N TYR A 440 -21.86 -30.74 20.20
CA TYR A 440 -22.31 -29.41 19.76
C TYR A 440 -22.84 -28.59 20.93
N ALA A 441 -22.64 -27.26 20.89
CA ALA A 441 -23.24 -26.33 21.85
C ALA A 441 -23.85 -25.13 21.13
N CYS A 442 -25.03 -24.68 21.59
CA CYS A 442 -25.72 -23.51 21.04
C CYS A 442 -26.53 -22.75 22.10
N SER A 443 -26.81 -21.47 21.85
CA SER A 443 -27.79 -20.67 22.60
C SER A 443 -29.16 -20.80 21.94
N ILE A 444 -30.17 -21.20 22.71
CA ILE A 444 -31.57 -21.18 22.27
C ILE A 444 -32.42 -20.58 23.39
N HIS A 445 -33.17 -19.52 23.09
CA HIS A 445 -33.99 -18.78 24.07
C HIS A 445 -33.20 -18.29 25.31
N GLN A 446 -31.96 -17.82 25.13
CA GLN A 446 -31.04 -17.43 26.21
C GLN A 446 -30.62 -18.55 27.17
N ASN A 447 -30.86 -19.81 26.80
CA ASN A 447 -30.35 -20.97 27.53
C ASN A 447 -29.23 -21.65 26.75
N LEU A 448 -28.23 -22.12 27.48
CA LEU A 448 -27.15 -22.94 26.94
C LEU A 448 -27.69 -24.34 26.67
N VAL A 449 -27.61 -24.82 25.44
CA VAL A 449 -27.95 -26.19 25.09
C VAL A 449 -26.68 -26.95 24.74
N LEU A 450 -26.35 -27.95 25.53
CA LEU A 450 -25.22 -28.86 25.34
C LEU A 450 -25.72 -30.17 24.75
N VAL A 451 -25.16 -30.56 23.60
CA VAL A 451 -25.45 -31.82 22.94
C VAL A 451 -24.29 -32.77 23.14
N LYS A 452 -24.51 -33.77 23.99
CA LYS A 452 -23.57 -34.86 24.28
C LYS A 452 -23.91 -36.07 23.42
N ARG A 453 -23.00 -37.05 23.34
CA ARG A 453 -23.23 -38.28 22.54
C ARG A 453 -24.47 -39.08 22.96
N GLN A 454 -24.88 -38.99 24.23
CA GLN A 454 -25.99 -39.78 24.79
C GLN A 454 -27.12 -38.94 25.41
N GLN A 455 -26.97 -37.61 25.46
CA GLN A 455 -27.90 -36.75 26.18
C GLN A 455 -27.90 -35.32 25.61
N LEU A 456 -29.10 -34.75 25.49
CA LEU A 456 -29.32 -33.32 25.29
C LEU A 456 -29.54 -32.70 26.66
N GLU A 457 -28.83 -31.61 26.94
CA GLU A 457 -28.91 -30.91 28.21
C GLU A 457 -29.14 -29.42 27.96
N MET A 458 -30.10 -28.83 28.67
CA MET A 458 -30.34 -27.40 28.69
C MET A 458 -29.92 -26.85 30.04
N GLN A 459 -29.07 -25.83 30.05
CA GLN A 459 -28.53 -25.18 31.22
C GLN A 459 -28.78 -23.67 31.18
N SER A 460 -28.92 -23.06 32.36
CA SER A 460 -28.96 -21.62 32.57
C SER A 460 -28.13 -21.31 33.82
N ASP A 461 -27.15 -20.40 33.71
CA ASP A 461 -26.22 -20.03 34.80
C ASP A 461 -25.59 -21.23 35.55
N GLY A 462 -25.19 -22.28 34.80
CA GLY A 462 -24.60 -23.50 35.36
C GLY A 462 -25.59 -24.47 36.00
N VAL A 463 -26.90 -24.21 35.92
CA VAL A 463 -27.96 -25.10 36.43
C VAL A 463 -28.68 -25.81 35.29
N THR A 464 -28.73 -27.14 35.33
CA THR A 464 -29.49 -27.95 34.36
C THR A 464 -30.99 -27.77 34.54
N LEU A 465 -31.66 -27.21 33.52
CA LEU A 465 -33.12 -27.01 33.47
C LEU A 465 -33.86 -28.25 32.97
N GLY A 466 -33.32 -28.93 31.95
CA GLY A 466 -33.96 -30.07 31.32
C GLY A 466 -32.96 -30.95 30.60
N SER A 467 -33.21 -32.26 30.58
CA SER A 467 -32.38 -33.20 29.84
C SER A 467 -33.18 -34.30 29.16
N GLN A 468 -32.71 -34.75 28.00
CA GLN A 468 -33.35 -35.77 27.17
C GLN A 468 -32.29 -36.77 26.70
N ALA A 469 -32.52 -38.07 26.87
CA ALA A 469 -31.61 -39.10 26.38
C ALA A 469 -31.73 -39.27 24.85
N VAL A 470 -30.59 -39.40 24.18
CA VAL A 470 -30.47 -39.64 22.74
C VAL A 470 -29.40 -40.73 22.53
N SER A 471 -29.45 -41.49 21.44
CA SER A 471 -28.41 -42.46 21.09
C SER A 471 -27.46 -41.88 20.06
N GLY A 472 -26.18 -42.27 20.09
CA GLY A 472 -25.30 -42.24 18.91
C GLY A 472 -25.26 -40.94 18.08
N VAL A 473 -25.25 -39.75 18.70
CA VAL A 473 -25.23 -38.48 17.97
C VAL A 473 -23.91 -38.29 17.22
N THR A 474 -23.97 -38.12 15.89
CA THR A 474 -22.78 -37.92 15.04
C THR A 474 -22.60 -36.48 14.58
N PHE A 475 -23.66 -35.83 14.09
CA PHE A 475 -23.64 -34.45 13.61
C PHE A 475 -24.87 -33.69 14.08
N VAL A 476 -24.68 -32.42 14.44
CA VAL A 476 -25.76 -31.54 14.92
C VAL A 476 -25.60 -30.14 14.36
N LYS A 477 -26.73 -29.53 13.96
CA LYS A 477 -26.81 -28.11 13.59
C LYS A 477 -28.06 -27.49 14.21
N SER A 478 -27.98 -26.23 14.60
CA SER A 478 -29.10 -25.45 15.13
C SER A 478 -29.58 -24.42 14.11
N SER A 479 -30.89 -24.31 13.90
CA SER A 479 -31.48 -23.24 13.07
C SER A 479 -32.85 -22.83 13.59
N ARG A 480 -33.06 -21.52 13.83
CA ARG A 480 -34.32 -20.91 14.31
C ARG A 480 -34.95 -21.63 15.52
N GLY A 481 -34.15 -21.96 16.53
CA GLY A 481 -34.63 -22.62 17.75
C GLY A 481 -34.92 -24.13 17.62
N ARG A 482 -34.59 -24.73 16.47
CA ARG A 482 -34.65 -26.19 16.26
C ARG A 482 -33.26 -26.79 16.18
N LEU A 483 -33.12 -28.02 16.66
CA LEU A 483 -31.93 -28.85 16.54
C LEU A 483 -32.16 -29.92 15.46
N TYR A 484 -31.25 -29.99 14.51
CA TYR A 484 -31.20 -31.05 13.52
C TYR A 484 -30.08 -31.99 13.94
N ILE A 485 -30.43 -33.25 14.23
CA ILE A 485 -29.53 -34.25 14.83
C ILE A 485 -29.48 -35.45 13.90
N LEU A 486 -28.28 -35.88 13.54
CA LEU A 486 -28.05 -37.17 12.88
C LEU A 486 -27.74 -38.22 13.95
N ASN A 487 -28.66 -39.18 14.10
CA ASN A 487 -28.59 -40.28 15.07
C ASN A 487 -28.59 -41.61 14.31
N ASP A 488 -27.47 -42.34 14.34
CA ASP A 488 -27.32 -43.66 13.68
C ASP A 488 -27.86 -43.72 12.23
N GLY A 489 -27.64 -42.66 11.44
CA GLY A 489 -28.06 -42.56 10.03
C GLY A 489 -29.48 -42.01 9.80
N VAL A 490 -30.20 -41.65 10.87
CA VAL A 490 -31.51 -41.00 10.81
C VAL A 490 -31.38 -39.52 11.15
N LEU A 491 -31.88 -38.65 10.26
CA LEU A 491 -31.91 -37.21 10.48
C LEU A 491 -33.21 -36.83 11.20
N GLU A 492 -33.08 -36.34 12.43
CA GLU A 492 -34.18 -35.95 13.32
C GLU A 492 -34.21 -34.43 13.54
N VAL A 493 -35.41 -33.87 13.58
CA VAL A 493 -35.65 -32.44 13.88
C VAL A 493 -36.32 -32.31 15.23
N TRP A 494 -35.63 -31.70 16.18
CA TRP A 494 -36.08 -31.45 17.54
C TRP A 494 -36.39 -29.96 17.72
N ASP A 495 -37.59 -29.66 18.21
CA ASP A 495 -37.99 -28.32 18.64
C ASP A 495 -37.60 -28.13 20.11
N VAL A 496 -36.90 -27.04 20.40
CA VAL A 496 -36.47 -26.71 21.76
C VAL A 496 -37.47 -25.72 22.35
N GLN A 497 -38.39 -26.22 23.16
CA GLN A 497 -39.36 -25.42 23.90
C GLN A 497 -38.83 -25.13 25.31
N ASN A 498 -39.40 -24.14 26.02
CA ASN A 498 -38.98 -23.81 27.38
C ASN A 498 -38.95 -25.08 28.25
N GLU A 499 -37.74 -25.51 28.62
CA GLU A 499 -37.43 -26.67 29.48
C GLU A 499 -37.68 -28.08 28.89
N SER A 500 -38.04 -28.22 27.61
CA SER A 500 -38.28 -29.55 27.01
C SER A 500 -37.88 -29.66 25.53
N PHE A 501 -37.52 -30.88 25.12
CA PHE A 501 -37.14 -31.23 23.74
C PHE A 501 -38.26 -32.05 23.09
N VAL A 502 -38.81 -31.58 21.96
CA VAL A 502 -39.90 -32.25 21.23
C VAL A 502 -39.45 -32.67 19.83
N LEU A 503 -39.51 -33.96 19.52
CA LEU A 503 -39.24 -34.47 18.18
C LEU A 503 -40.39 -34.12 17.21
N LEU A 504 -40.09 -33.38 16.13
CA LEU A 504 -41.04 -32.98 15.10
C LEU A 504 -41.05 -33.95 13.91
N HIS A 505 -39.87 -34.18 13.32
CA HIS A 505 -39.71 -34.93 12.08
C HIS A 505 -38.50 -35.85 12.16
N SER A 506 -38.56 -36.96 11.43
CA SER A 506 -37.48 -37.93 11.32
C SER A 506 -37.47 -38.51 9.91
N LYS A 507 -36.29 -38.60 9.30
CA LYS A 507 -36.10 -39.18 7.97
C LYS A 507 -34.87 -40.07 7.95
N GLN A 508 -35.06 -41.29 7.46
CA GLN A 508 -33.98 -42.22 7.18
C GLN A 508 -33.57 -42.12 5.71
N PHE A 509 -32.27 -42.07 5.46
CA PHE A 509 -31.69 -42.09 4.11
C PHE A 509 -31.20 -43.51 3.77
N ASP A 510 -31.21 -43.84 2.48
CA ASP A 510 -30.74 -45.14 1.98
C ASP A 510 -29.20 -45.26 1.98
N MET A 511 -28.52 -44.11 1.96
CA MET A 511 -27.06 -44.00 2.00
C MET A 511 -26.61 -43.35 3.32
N GLU A 512 -25.39 -43.66 3.75
CA GLU A 512 -24.80 -43.05 4.93
C GLU A 512 -24.54 -41.56 4.70
N VAL A 513 -25.06 -40.72 5.60
CA VAL A 513 -24.90 -39.27 5.54
C VAL A 513 -23.49 -38.89 6.00
N SER A 514 -22.77 -38.11 5.21
CA SER A 514 -21.44 -37.60 5.57
C SER A 514 -21.53 -36.30 6.35
N THR A 515 -22.33 -35.36 5.86
CA THR A 515 -22.50 -34.03 6.43
C THR A 515 -23.82 -33.43 5.97
N PHE A 516 -24.35 -32.47 6.72
CA PHE A 516 -25.54 -31.73 6.32
C PHE A 516 -25.49 -30.28 6.78
N GLU A 517 -26.16 -29.41 6.05
CA GLU A 517 -26.27 -27.99 6.36
C GLU A 517 -27.73 -27.54 6.33
N VAL A 518 -28.07 -26.63 7.25
CA VAL A 518 -29.43 -26.08 7.39
C VAL A 518 -29.38 -24.57 7.40
N ALA A 519 -29.73 -23.94 6.28
CA ALA A 519 -29.81 -22.50 6.16
C ALA A 519 -30.96 -22.09 5.23
N TYR A 520 -31.49 -20.87 5.40
CA TYR A 520 -32.52 -20.28 4.51
C TYR A 520 -33.70 -21.23 4.17
N ASN A 521 -34.28 -21.88 5.17
CA ASN A 521 -35.37 -22.86 5.05
C ASN A 521 -35.06 -24.11 4.18
N THR A 522 -33.79 -24.34 3.88
CA THR A 522 -33.32 -25.42 3.01
C THR A 522 -32.38 -26.33 3.81
N VAL A 523 -32.46 -27.64 3.57
CA VAL A 523 -31.58 -28.64 4.16
C VAL A 523 -30.82 -29.30 3.03
N ILE A 524 -29.49 -29.25 3.07
CA ILE A 524 -28.62 -29.91 2.08
C ILE A 524 -27.90 -31.05 2.78
N VAL A 525 -27.97 -32.26 2.23
CA VAL A 525 -27.35 -33.46 2.79
C VAL A 525 -26.37 -34.05 1.77
N GLY A 526 -25.14 -34.28 2.22
CA GLY A 526 -24.11 -35.02 1.48
C GLY A 526 -24.00 -36.46 1.98
N PHE A 527 -23.58 -37.36 1.10
CA PHE A 527 -23.47 -38.79 1.38
C PHE A 527 -22.03 -39.31 1.21
N TRP A 528 -21.73 -40.40 1.90
CA TRP A 528 -20.49 -41.15 1.68
C TRP A 528 -20.48 -41.84 0.31
N ASP A 529 -19.32 -41.85 -0.34
CA ASP A 529 -19.03 -42.52 -1.63
C ASP A 529 -20.03 -42.22 -2.77
N SER A 530 -20.66 -41.03 -2.76
CA SER A 530 -21.67 -40.63 -3.74
C SER A 530 -21.47 -39.19 -4.20
N ASP A 531 -21.80 -38.93 -5.47
CA ASP A 531 -21.80 -37.59 -6.07
C ASP A 531 -23.11 -36.82 -5.83
N LEU A 532 -24.05 -37.40 -5.09
CA LEU A 532 -25.38 -36.86 -4.87
C LEU A 532 -25.41 -35.89 -3.69
N LEU A 533 -25.98 -34.70 -3.92
CA LEU A 533 -26.43 -33.76 -2.89
C LEU A 533 -27.96 -33.77 -2.85
N TRP A 534 -28.52 -34.14 -1.71
CA TRP A 534 -29.97 -34.10 -1.49
C TRP A 534 -30.39 -32.73 -0.94
N ILE A 535 -31.35 -32.08 -1.59
CA ILE A 535 -31.85 -30.75 -1.20
C ILE A 535 -33.32 -30.88 -0.78
N GLY A 536 -33.58 -30.56 0.49
CA GLY A 536 -34.91 -30.61 1.09
C GLY A 536 -35.32 -29.30 1.76
N ASN A 537 -36.52 -29.30 2.34
CA ASN A 537 -37.01 -28.24 3.22
C ASN A 537 -36.85 -28.60 4.71
N GLN A 538 -37.21 -27.67 5.60
CA GLN A 538 -37.16 -27.86 7.06
C GLN A 538 -38.02 -29.03 7.58
N ASP A 539 -39.03 -29.46 6.83
CA ASP A 539 -39.89 -30.58 7.18
C ASP A 539 -39.37 -31.92 6.62
N LEU A 540 -38.14 -31.94 6.11
CA LEU A 540 -37.45 -33.09 5.51
C LEU A 540 -38.11 -33.65 4.22
N THR A 541 -38.94 -32.85 3.56
CA THR A 541 -39.49 -33.17 2.23
C THR A 541 -38.48 -32.80 1.14
N SER A 542 -38.34 -33.67 0.13
CA SER A 542 -37.38 -33.49 -0.97
C SER A 542 -37.83 -32.38 -1.92
N ASN A 543 -36.97 -31.41 -2.19
CA ASN A 543 -37.16 -30.42 -3.24
C ASN A 543 -36.50 -30.89 -4.54
N SER A 544 -35.20 -31.21 -4.49
CA SER A 544 -34.40 -31.57 -5.67
C SER A 544 -33.16 -32.39 -5.27
N ASP A 545 -32.62 -33.12 -6.25
CA ASP A 545 -31.43 -33.94 -6.15
C ASP A 545 -30.41 -33.41 -7.16
N PHE A 546 -29.18 -33.14 -6.73
CA PHE A 546 -28.13 -32.58 -7.58
C PHE A 546 -26.92 -33.51 -7.63
N HIS A 547 -26.48 -33.88 -8.83
CA HIS A 547 -25.27 -34.68 -9.03
C HIS A 547 -24.06 -33.78 -9.30
N MET A 548 -23.04 -33.90 -8.47
CA MET A 548 -21.75 -33.23 -8.64
C MET A 548 -21.00 -33.84 -9.84
N LYS A 549 -20.17 -33.04 -10.52
CA LYS A 549 -19.33 -33.55 -11.62
C LYS A 549 -18.24 -34.54 -11.17
N GLU A 550 -17.90 -34.55 -9.88
CA GLU A 550 -16.80 -35.35 -9.32
C GLU A 550 -17.25 -36.18 -8.12
N ALA A 551 -16.71 -37.38 -8.00
CA ALA A 551 -17.12 -38.41 -7.04
C ALA A 551 -16.21 -38.45 -5.80
N ALA A 552 -16.03 -37.31 -5.12
CA ALA A 552 -15.37 -37.24 -3.83
C ALA A 552 -16.40 -37.09 -2.69
N THR A 553 -16.02 -37.44 -1.46
CA THR A 553 -16.93 -37.38 -0.30
C THR A 553 -16.99 -35.97 0.30
N PRO A 554 -18.18 -35.35 0.42
CA PRO A 554 -18.34 -34.06 1.09
C PRO A 554 -18.03 -34.18 2.59
N HIS A 555 -17.17 -33.30 3.09
CA HIS A 555 -16.82 -33.19 4.51
C HIS A 555 -17.61 -32.08 5.22
N SER A 556 -17.74 -30.91 4.58
CA SER A 556 -18.47 -29.76 5.15
C SER A 556 -19.27 -29.08 4.05
N ILE A 557 -20.52 -28.71 4.36
CA ILE A 557 -21.39 -27.95 3.46
C ILE A 557 -21.75 -26.66 4.18
N LEU A 558 -21.74 -25.54 3.46
CA LEU A 558 -22.13 -24.25 3.99
C LEU A 558 -22.94 -23.46 2.96
N MET A 559 -24.01 -22.81 3.41
CA MET A 559 -24.87 -21.98 2.57
C MET A 559 -24.97 -20.58 3.19
N GLN A 560 -24.52 -19.56 2.47
CA GLN A 560 -24.40 -18.20 2.99
C GLN A 560 -24.65 -17.14 1.92
N GLU A 561 -25.40 -16.11 2.28
CA GLU A 561 -25.52 -14.89 1.49
C GLU A 561 -24.29 -14.00 1.72
N MET A 562 -23.64 -13.61 0.62
CA MET A 562 -22.40 -12.83 0.62
C MET A 562 -22.67 -11.40 0.17
N SER A 563 -22.03 -10.42 0.82
CA SER A 563 -22.12 -9.03 0.38
C SER A 563 -21.59 -8.90 -1.05
N SER A 564 -22.35 -8.26 -1.94
CA SER A 564 -22.00 -8.03 -3.37
C SER A 564 -22.24 -9.19 -4.34
N ILE A 565 -22.74 -10.34 -3.92
CA ILE A 565 -23.19 -11.42 -4.82
C ILE A 565 -24.72 -11.49 -4.74
N GLU A 566 -25.42 -11.40 -5.88
CA GLU A 566 -26.90 -11.39 -5.91
C GLU A 566 -27.54 -12.74 -5.52
N HIS A 567 -26.78 -13.83 -5.58
CA HIS A 567 -27.24 -15.18 -5.27
C HIS A 567 -26.63 -15.70 -3.96
N VAL A 568 -27.39 -16.55 -3.26
CA VAL A 568 -26.87 -17.30 -2.11
C VAL A 568 -25.83 -18.31 -2.59
N VAL A 569 -24.65 -18.31 -1.98
CA VAL A 569 -23.55 -19.21 -2.35
C VAL A 569 -23.62 -20.46 -1.50
N VAL A 570 -23.50 -21.63 -2.14
CA VAL A 570 -23.36 -22.93 -1.48
C VAL A 570 -21.95 -23.43 -1.72
N LEU A 571 -21.22 -23.67 -0.64
CA LEU A 571 -19.86 -24.20 -0.64
C LEU A 571 -19.89 -25.64 -0.13
N VAL A 572 -19.27 -26.54 -0.87
CA VAL A 572 -19.11 -27.95 -0.52
C VAL A 572 -17.62 -28.23 -0.45
N ALA A 573 -17.12 -28.41 0.76
CA ALA A 573 -15.75 -28.79 1.04
C ALA A 573 -15.64 -30.33 1.02
N MET A 574 -14.67 -30.81 0.26
CA MET A 574 -14.42 -32.23 0.05
C MET A 574 -13.32 -32.74 0.98
N ASN A 575 -13.21 -34.06 1.13
CA ASN A 575 -12.24 -34.68 2.02
C ASN A 575 -10.78 -34.64 1.49
N ASP A 576 -10.60 -34.37 0.20
CA ASP A 576 -9.29 -34.24 -0.47
C ASP A 576 -8.71 -32.82 -0.43
N GLY A 577 -9.42 -31.86 0.16
CA GLY A 577 -9.02 -30.46 0.23
C GLY A 577 -9.47 -29.60 -0.98
N SER A 578 -10.33 -30.15 -1.85
CA SER A 578 -11.06 -29.36 -2.85
C SER A 578 -12.31 -28.70 -2.26
N LEU A 579 -12.66 -27.54 -2.78
CA LEU A 579 -13.82 -26.75 -2.44
C LEU A 579 -14.63 -26.48 -3.71
N LEU A 580 -15.87 -26.98 -3.74
CA LEU A 580 -16.83 -26.75 -4.80
C LEU A 580 -17.75 -25.59 -4.40
N SER A 581 -17.85 -24.56 -5.25
CA SER A 581 -18.78 -23.46 -5.07
C SER A 581 -19.92 -23.52 -6.09
N PHE A 582 -21.13 -23.29 -5.61
CA PHE A 582 -22.37 -23.25 -6.39
C PHE A 582 -23.16 -21.97 -6.07
N ASN A 583 -23.95 -21.51 -7.03
CA ASN A 583 -24.97 -20.50 -6.77
C ASN A 583 -26.32 -21.21 -6.56
N TYR A 584 -27.07 -20.82 -5.53
CA TYR A 584 -28.40 -21.36 -5.26
C TYR A 584 -29.48 -20.50 -5.91
N ASP A 585 -30.30 -21.10 -6.78
CA ASP A 585 -31.48 -20.45 -7.35
C ASP A 585 -32.70 -20.69 -6.45
N GLU A 586 -33.20 -19.63 -5.83
CA GLU A 586 -34.39 -19.70 -4.96
C GLU A 586 -35.66 -20.12 -5.72
N ASN A 587 -35.77 -19.82 -7.02
CA ASN A 587 -36.96 -20.13 -7.80
C ASN A 587 -37.01 -21.61 -8.20
N ALA A 588 -35.89 -22.14 -8.71
CA ALA A 588 -35.78 -23.54 -9.11
C ALA A 588 -35.51 -24.48 -7.94
N LYS A 589 -35.05 -23.95 -6.79
CA LYS A 589 -34.55 -24.72 -5.63
C LYS A 589 -33.47 -25.72 -6.04
N THR A 590 -32.56 -25.30 -6.90
CA THR A 590 -31.46 -26.13 -7.42
C THR A 590 -30.15 -25.35 -7.41
N LEU A 591 -29.04 -26.09 -7.46
CA LEU A 591 -27.70 -25.53 -7.59
C LEU A 591 -27.36 -25.28 -9.06
N ILE A 592 -26.75 -24.13 -9.34
CA ILE A 592 -26.25 -23.74 -10.67
C ILE A 592 -24.78 -23.31 -10.57
N ASN A 593 -24.06 -23.33 -11.70
CA ASN A 593 -22.66 -22.88 -11.82
C ASN A 593 -21.69 -23.50 -10.80
N GLN A 594 -21.27 -24.74 -11.06
CA GLN A 594 -20.20 -25.40 -10.30
C GLN A 594 -18.83 -24.82 -10.69
N LYS A 595 -18.09 -24.32 -9.69
CA LYS A 595 -16.65 -24.01 -9.79
C LYS A 595 -15.88 -24.79 -8.72
N GLU A 596 -14.65 -25.16 -9.03
CA GLU A 596 -13.77 -25.94 -8.16
C GLU A 596 -12.53 -25.13 -7.82
N THR A 597 -12.12 -25.17 -6.55
CA THR A 597 -10.93 -24.51 -6.03
C THR A 597 -10.22 -25.43 -5.05
N ILE A 598 -8.90 -25.53 -5.10
CA ILE A 598 -8.13 -26.38 -4.18
C ILE A 598 -7.53 -25.47 -3.11
N LEU A 599 -7.85 -25.71 -1.84
CA LEU A 599 -7.35 -24.92 -0.71
C LEU A 599 -6.21 -25.62 0.05
N GLY A 600 -6.23 -26.95 0.07
CA GLY A 600 -5.29 -27.73 0.87
C GLY A 600 -5.29 -29.21 0.51
N THR A 601 -4.65 -30.01 1.36
CA THR A 601 -4.62 -31.48 1.24
C THR A 601 -5.41 -32.20 2.34
N THR A 602 -5.81 -31.46 3.37
CA THR A 602 -6.61 -31.95 4.49
C THR A 602 -8.09 -31.63 4.29
N PRO A 603 -9.01 -32.38 4.92
CA PRO A 603 -10.43 -32.03 4.92
C PRO A 603 -10.66 -30.62 5.44
N ILE A 604 -11.56 -29.89 4.77
CA ILE A 604 -11.87 -28.49 5.08
C ILE A 604 -13.17 -28.41 5.86
N THR A 605 -13.17 -27.69 6.97
CA THR A 605 -14.41 -27.32 7.68
C THR A 605 -14.70 -25.84 7.49
N LEU A 606 -15.93 -25.52 7.11
CA LEU A 606 -16.37 -24.15 6.80
C LEU A 606 -17.19 -23.55 7.94
N HIS A 607 -16.86 -22.32 8.32
CA HIS A 607 -17.56 -21.56 9.35
C HIS A 607 -17.88 -20.15 8.88
N VAL A 608 -19.06 -19.63 9.20
CA VAL A 608 -19.40 -18.23 8.91
C VAL A 608 -18.97 -17.37 10.10
N PHE A 609 -18.40 -16.20 9.81
CA PHE A 609 -18.17 -15.16 10.79
C PHE A 609 -18.48 -13.80 10.20
N LYS A 610 -18.68 -12.79 11.05
CA LYS A 610 -18.90 -11.41 10.62
C LYS A 610 -17.68 -10.57 10.90
N THR A 611 -17.32 -9.71 9.95
CA THR A 611 -16.25 -8.72 10.10
C THR A 611 -16.74 -7.40 9.53
N GLN A 612 -16.68 -6.32 10.32
CA GLN A 612 -17.17 -4.99 9.91
C GLN A 612 -18.59 -5.01 9.31
N GLY A 613 -19.48 -5.86 9.83
CA GLY A 613 -20.86 -6.01 9.35
C GLY A 613 -21.04 -6.83 8.06
N LYS A 614 -19.96 -7.34 7.46
CA LYS A 614 -20.01 -8.24 6.29
C LYS A 614 -19.87 -9.70 6.72
N HIS A 615 -20.58 -10.59 6.03
CA HIS A 615 -20.44 -12.04 6.21
C HIS A 615 -19.22 -12.56 5.44
N ASN A 616 -18.32 -13.23 6.15
CA ASN A 616 -17.14 -13.90 5.61
C ASN A 616 -17.17 -15.37 6.03
N ILE A 617 -16.43 -16.21 5.30
CA ILE A 617 -16.33 -17.64 5.60
C ILE A 617 -14.88 -17.96 5.95
N PHE A 618 -14.69 -18.71 7.03
CA PHE A 618 -13.42 -19.25 7.47
C PHE A 618 -13.34 -20.72 7.08
N ALA A 619 -12.33 -21.09 6.30
CA ALA A 619 -12.00 -22.46 5.94
C ALA A 619 -10.86 -22.95 6.84
N VAL A 620 -11.18 -23.91 7.70
CA VAL A 620 -10.23 -24.61 8.56
C VAL A 620 -9.59 -25.74 7.76
N CYS A 621 -8.30 -25.61 7.48
CA CYS A 621 -7.47 -26.62 6.81
C CYS A 621 -6.00 -26.49 7.25
N ASP A 622 -5.12 -27.29 6.66
CA ASP A 622 -3.66 -27.18 6.75
C ASP A 622 -3.15 -25.74 6.52
N ARG A 623 -3.81 -24.99 5.62
CA ARG A 623 -3.57 -23.56 5.36
C ARG A 623 -4.85 -22.73 5.59
N PRO A 624 -5.13 -22.30 6.83
CA PRO A 624 -6.37 -21.60 7.16
C PRO A 624 -6.65 -20.45 6.19
N THR A 625 -7.83 -20.45 5.56
CA THR A 625 -8.17 -19.52 4.47
C THR A 625 -9.47 -18.80 4.75
N ILE A 626 -9.49 -17.49 4.51
CA ILE A 626 -10.69 -16.66 4.56
C ILE A 626 -11.25 -16.49 3.16
N ILE A 627 -12.51 -16.84 3.01
CA ILE A 627 -13.31 -16.69 1.81
C ILE A 627 -14.21 -15.48 2.01
N HIS A 628 -14.03 -14.46 1.19
CA HIS A 628 -14.79 -13.22 1.24
C HIS A 628 -15.26 -12.84 -0.16
N ALA A 629 -16.28 -11.99 -0.25
CA ALA A 629 -16.77 -11.52 -1.54
C ALA A 629 -16.16 -10.15 -1.89
N THR A 630 -15.48 -10.11 -3.04
CA THR A 630 -14.86 -8.90 -3.58
C THR A 630 -15.33 -8.73 -5.02
N GLN A 631 -15.87 -7.55 -5.35
CA GLN A 631 -16.31 -7.20 -6.71
C GLN A 631 -17.21 -8.27 -7.36
N SER A 632 -18.20 -8.80 -6.62
CA SER A 632 -19.15 -9.85 -7.08
C SER A 632 -18.56 -11.25 -7.36
N LYS A 633 -17.32 -11.52 -6.95
CA LYS A 633 -16.67 -12.84 -7.00
C LYS A 633 -16.18 -13.27 -5.61
N LEU A 634 -15.95 -14.57 -5.43
CA LEU A 634 -15.33 -15.13 -4.23
C LEU A 634 -13.81 -14.96 -4.31
N ALA A 635 -13.23 -14.37 -3.27
CA ALA A 635 -11.79 -14.21 -3.10
C ALA A 635 -11.31 -15.03 -1.91
N PHE A 636 -10.11 -15.60 -2.05
CA PHE A 636 -9.48 -16.49 -1.07
C PHE A 636 -8.23 -15.81 -0.52
N SER A 637 -8.07 -15.80 0.80
CA SER A 637 -6.93 -15.17 1.45
C SER A 637 -6.44 -15.99 2.63
N ASN A 638 -5.18 -16.40 2.59
CA ASN A 638 -4.59 -17.25 3.61
C ASN A 638 -4.32 -16.44 4.89
N LEU A 639 -4.55 -17.07 6.04
CA LEU A 639 -4.27 -16.51 7.35
C LEU A 639 -2.92 -17.04 7.86
N ASN A 640 -2.10 -16.14 8.42
CA ASN A 640 -0.75 -16.45 8.91
C ASN A 640 -0.75 -17.06 10.32
N ILE A 641 -1.49 -18.16 10.50
CA ILE A 641 -1.54 -18.90 11.76
C ILE A 641 -1.09 -20.35 11.48
N PRO A 642 -0.42 -21.02 12.44
CA PRO A 642 -0.23 -22.47 12.35
C PRO A 642 -1.54 -23.22 12.09
N ALA A 643 -1.44 -24.46 11.61
CA ALA A 643 -2.58 -25.31 11.28
C ALA A 643 -3.65 -25.26 12.39
N CYS A 644 -4.82 -24.74 12.02
CA CYS A 644 -5.96 -24.60 12.90
C CYS A 644 -6.74 -25.92 12.90
N THR A 645 -7.18 -26.36 14.08
CA THR A 645 -8.03 -27.55 14.21
C THR A 645 -9.51 -27.20 14.27
N TYR A 646 -9.87 -26.12 14.97
CA TYR A 646 -11.27 -25.69 15.14
C TYR A 646 -11.38 -24.17 15.17
N PHE A 647 -12.49 -23.65 14.65
CA PHE A 647 -12.79 -22.22 14.58
C PHE A 647 -14.22 -21.96 15.07
N THR A 648 -14.42 -20.82 15.74
CA THR A 648 -15.76 -20.31 16.03
C THR A 648 -15.81 -18.79 15.94
N SER A 649 -16.94 -18.25 15.48
CA SER A 649 -17.22 -16.82 15.57
C SER A 649 -17.61 -16.48 17.00
N PHE A 650 -17.05 -15.41 17.54
CA PHE A 650 -17.40 -14.93 18.88
C PHE A 650 -17.30 -13.42 18.92
N GLU A 651 -18.43 -12.72 18.88
CA GLU A 651 -18.50 -11.26 18.92
C GLU A 651 -18.69 -10.79 20.37
N CYS A 652 -17.58 -10.36 20.99
CA CYS A 652 -17.61 -9.83 22.35
C CYS A 652 -17.04 -8.41 22.38
N PRO A 653 -17.87 -7.39 22.66
CA PRO A 653 -17.42 -6.00 22.76
C PRO A 653 -16.36 -5.77 23.84
N ALA A 654 -16.42 -6.52 24.96
CA ALA A 654 -15.50 -6.37 26.08
C ALA A 654 -14.05 -6.77 25.73
N LEU A 655 -13.89 -7.80 24.90
CA LEU A 655 -12.58 -8.29 24.44
C LEU A 655 -12.11 -7.66 23.13
N HIS A 656 -12.96 -6.84 22.48
CA HIS A 656 -12.74 -6.38 21.10
C HIS A 656 -12.37 -7.53 20.14
N ALA A 657 -12.95 -8.72 20.37
CA ALA A 657 -12.68 -9.93 19.62
C ALA A 657 -13.90 -10.37 18.82
N HIS A 658 -13.65 -10.97 17.65
CA HIS A 658 -14.69 -11.47 16.73
C HIS A 658 -14.53 -12.96 16.41
N MET A 659 -13.41 -13.58 16.80
CA MET A 659 -13.13 -14.97 16.49
C MET A 659 -12.26 -15.65 17.54
N ILE A 660 -12.42 -16.98 17.59
CA ILE A 660 -11.64 -17.87 18.45
C ILE A 660 -11.15 -19.05 17.62
N ILE A 661 -9.87 -19.37 17.79
CA ILE A 661 -9.15 -20.39 17.02
C ILE A 661 -8.49 -21.38 17.98
N ALA A 662 -8.73 -22.67 17.79
CA ALA A 662 -7.91 -23.73 18.41
C ALA A 662 -6.70 -24.04 17.53
N THR A 663 -5.54 -23.98 18.15
CA THR A 663 -4.30 -24.56 17.63
C THR A 663 -3.95 -25.80 18.45
N GLY A 664 -3.00 -26.61 17.97
CA GLY A 664 -2.51 -27.77 18.72
C GLY A 664 -1.83 -27.44 20.05
N LYS A 665 -1.58 -26.16 20.37
CA LYS A 665 -0.93 -25.70 21.60
C LYS A 665 -1.85 -24.88 22.53
N GLY A 666 -3.06 -24.55 22.09
CA GLY A 666 -3.94 -23.69 22.87
C GLY A 666 -5.01 -22.96 22.05
N LEU A 667 -5.85 -22.23 22.78
CA LEU A 667 -6.92 -21.39 22.28
C LEU A 667 -6.42 -19.95 22.09
N ARG A 668 -6.65 -19.38 20.90
CA ARG A 668 -6.31 -18.00 20.58
C ARG A 668 -7.58 -17.21 20.30
N ILE A 669 -7.72 -16.08 20.99
CA ILE A 669 -8.88 -15.19 20.90
C ILE A 669 -8.41 -13.88 20.29
N GLY A 670 -9.14 -13.39 19.29
CA GLY A 670 -8.72 -12.18 18.60
C GLY A 670 -9.70 -11.68 17.54
N GLY A 671 -9.23 -10.68 16.80
CA GLY A 671 -9.96 -10.04 15.72
C GLY A 671 -9.16 -10.04 14.43
N ILE A 672 -9.86 -9.80 13.32
CA ILE A 672 -9.26 -9.46 12.03
C ILE A 672 -9.70 -8.04 11.71
N ASP A 673 -8.74 -7.15 11.56
CA ASP A 673 -9.02 -5.73 11.30
C ASP A 673 -9.54 -5.54 9.87
N ASP A 674 -8.70 -5.82 8.87
CA ASP A 674 -9.03 -5.65 7.46
C ASP A 674 -8.48 -6.83 6.64
N ILE A 675 -9.25 -7.30 5.67
CA ILE A 675 -8.87 -8.44 4.83
C ILE A 675 -7.94 -7.92 3.73
N GLN A 676 -6.67 -7.72 4.08
CA GLN A 676 -5.61 -7.36 3.15
C GLN A 676 -4.68 -8.55 2.94
N LYS A 677 -4.27 -8.77 1.68
CA LYS A 677 -3.30 -9.83 1.34
C LYS A 677 -1.92 -9.64 1.98
N LEU A 678 -1.55 -8.40 2.34
CA LEU A 678 -0.27 -8.07 2.96
C LEU A 678 -0.51 -7.48 4.35
N GLN A 679 0.17 -8.05 5.35
CA GLN A 679 0.19 -7.52 6.71
C GLN A 679 1.40 -6.60 6.89
N PHE A 680 1.17 -5.41 7.43
CA PHE A 680 2.21 -4.45 7.77
C PHE A 680 2.36 -4.35 9.28
N SER A 681 3.58 -4.51 9.79
CA SER A 681 3.95 -4.15 11.16
C SER A 681 5.13 -3.17 11.12
N SER A 682 5.24 -2.30 12.12
CA SER A 682 6.21 -1.19 12.11
C SER A 682 6.94 -1.09 13.43
N LEU A 683 8.26 -0.98 13.38
CA LEU A 683 9.13 -0.63 14.49
C LEU A 683 9.60 0.82 14.31
N PRO A 684 9.07 1.80 15.07
CA PRO A 684 9.48 3.19 14.96
C PRO A 684 10.91 3.37 15.49
N LEU A 685 11.80 3.91 14.67
CA LEU A 685 13.19 4.18 15.07
C LEU A 685 13.39 5.61 15.59
N GLY A 686 12.57 6.57 15.13
CA GLY A 686 12.86 8.01 15.28
C GLY A 686 14.02 8.51 14.40
N GLU A 687 14.46 7.61 13.52
CA GLU A 687 15.63 7.56 12.65
C GLU A 687 15.44 7.77 11.16
N LEU A 688 16.41 8.25 10.36
CA LEU A 688 16.45 7.83 8.95
C LEU A 688 17.16 6.46 8.82
N PRO A 689 16.47 5.35 8.53
CA PRO A 689 17.13 4.10 8.15
C PRO A 689 17.60 4.17 6.69
N ARG A 690 18.85 3.73 6.41
CA ARG A 690 19.45 3.79 5.07
C ARG A 690 19.68 2.43 4.41
N ARG A 691 20.29 1.47 5.13
CA ARG A 691 20.64 0.16 4.58
C ARG A 691 20.40 -0.95 5.59
N LEU A 692 20.00 -2.12 5.10
CA LEU A 692 19.71 -3.31 5.88
C LEU A 692 20.51 -4.50 5.39
N VAL A 693 20.96 -5.34 6.31
CA VAL A 693 21.54 -6.66 5.98
C VAL A 693 21.24 -7.66 7.09
N THR A 694 21.07 -8.93 6.74
CA THR A 694 21.01 -10.02 7.73
C THR A 694 22.41 -10.56 7.99
N THR A 695 22.76 -10.80 9.25
CA THR A 695 24.08 -11.35 9.62
C THR A 695 23.97 -12.14 10.92
N GLY A 696 24.45 -13.39 10.94
CA GLY A 696 24.52 -14.20 12.16
C GLY A 696 23.20 -14.40 12.89
N GLY A 697 22.07 -14.44 12.15
CA GLY A 697 20.72 -14.53 12.73
C GLY A 697 20.21 -13.23 13.37
N ALA A 698 20.85 -12.08 13.10
CA ALA A 698 20.39 -10.75 13.50
C ALA A 698 20.20 -9.85 12.27
N ILE A 699 19.47 -8.75 12.44
CA ILE A 699 19.27 -7.72 11.43
C ILE A 699 20.17 -6.53 11.77
N ALA A 700 21.06 -6.16 10.86
CA ALA A 700 21.86 -4.95 10.99
C ALA A 700 21.28 -3.82 10.15
N ALA A 701 21.08 -2.65 10.76
CA ALA A 701 20.55 -1.46 10.10
C ALA A 701 21.49 -0.27 10.27
N LEU A 702 21.79 0.41 9.17
CA LEU A 702 22.42 1.72 9.20
C LEU A 702 21.36 2.81 9.35
N THR A 703 21.54 3.68 10.32
CA THR A 703 20.60 4.74 10.65
C THR A 703 21.31 6.08 10.81
N MET A 704 20.58 7.16 10.55
CA MET A 704 21.09 8.54 10.64
C MET A 704 20.12 9.41 11.43
N ARG A 705 20.62 10.03 12.49
CA ARG A 705 19.88 10.97 13.35
C ARG A 705 20.32 12.39 13.06
N MET A 706 19.35 13.30 12.93
CA MET A 706 19.60 14.73 12.93
C MET A 706 19.42 15.29 14.34
N GLU A 707 20.43 15.98 14.85
CA GLU A 707 20.41 16.65 16.15
C GLU A 707 20.56 18.16 15.94
N VAL A 708 19.62 18.94 16.47
CA VAL A 708 19.69 20.41 16.45
C VAL A 708 20.39 20.89 17.71
N GLU A 709 21.52 21.57 17.56
CA GLU A 709 22.23 22.15 18.69
C GLU A 709 21.44 23.36 19.24
N GLN A 710 20.99 23.27 20.49
CA GLN A 710 20.04 24.24 21.09
C GLN A 710 20.54 25.69 21.15
N ILE A 711 21.86 25.91 21.08
CA ILE A 711 22.49 27.23 21.25
C ILE A 711 22.76 27.88 19.90
N SER A 712 23.30 27.12 18.94
CA SER A 712 23.64 27.61 17.60
C SER A 712 22.47 27.52 16.62
N GLY A 713 21.54 26.59 16.87
CA GLY A 713 20.49 26.22 15.92
C GLY A 713 21.00 25.40 14.74
N ASN A 714 22.28 24.99 14.76
CA ASN A 714 22.86 24.21 13.66
C ASN A 714 22.41 22.75 13.73
N GLU A 715 22.12 22.20 12.56
CA GLU A 715 21.81 20.78 12.37
C GLU A 715 23.11 19.99 12.28
N THR A 716 23.28 19.00 13.17
CA THR A 716 24.38 18.04 13.13
C THR A 716 23.84 16.65 12.83
N GLN A 717 24.57 15.88 12.04
CA GLN A 717 24.17 14.53 11.64
C GLN A 717 25.06 13.51 12.34
N ARG A 718 24.43 12.52 12.97
CA ARG A 718 25.11 11.36 13.57
C ARG A 718 24.62 10.07 12.95
N SER A 719 25.55 9.19 12.62
CA SER A 719 25.26 7.91 11.97
C SER A 719 25.56 6.75 12.91
N TYR A 720 24.70 5.73 12.91
CA TYR A 720 24.81 4.55 13.76
C TYR A 720 24.65 3.27 12.95
N LEU A 721 25.31 2.20 13.39
CA LEU A 721 24.96 0.83 13.01
C LEU A 721 24.25 0.18 14.20
N ARG A 722 23.03 -0.29 14.01
CA ARG A 722 22.25 -0.98 15.03
C ARG A 722 21.99 -2.42 14.68
N ILE A 723 21.96 -3.28 15.70
CA ILE A 723 21.64 -4.70 15.59
C ILE A 723 20.30 -4.96 16.25
N PHE A 724 19.41 -5.65 15.55
CA PHE A 724 18.09 -6.04 16.01
C PHE A 724 17.94 -7.56 15.99
N GLU A 725 17.23 -8.11 16.96
CA GLU A 725 16.80 -9.50 16.95
C GLU A 725 15.65 -9.70 15.94
N PRO A 726 15.64 -10.76 15.10
CA PRO A 726 14.66 -10.89 14.02
C PRO A 726 13.25 -11.30 14.46
N GLU A 727 13.04 -11.74 15.69
CA GLU A 727 11.72 -12.19 16.18
C GLU A 727 11.05 -11.13 17.07
N THR A 728 11.77 -10.64 18.09
CA THR A 728 11.29 -9.62 19.04
C THR A 728 11.46 -8.20 18.49
N TYR A 729 12.39 -8.01 17.57
CA TYR A 729 12.84 -6.71 17.06
C TYR A 729 13.47 -5.80 18.12
N ASP A 730 13.88 -6.37 19.25
CA ASP A 730 14.61 -5.64 20.27
C ASP A 730 16.00 -5.23 19.77
N GLN A 731 16.40 -4.01 20.10
CA GLN A 731 17.75 -3.52 19.81
C GLN A 731 18.76 -4.20 20.74
N LEU A 732 19.69 -4.97 20.16
CA LEU A 732 20.69 -5.74 20.90
C LEU A 732 21.97 -4.94 21.17
N ASP A 733 22.46 -4.20 20.16
CA ASP A 733 23.69 -3.43 20.25
C ASP A 733 23.70 -2.25 19.27
N GLU A 734 24.56 -1.26 19.51
CA GLU A 734 24.78 -0.12 18.64
C GLU A 734 26.26 0.28 18.53
N TYR A 735 26.65 0.72 17.33
CA TYR A 735 27.98 1.25 17.06
C TYR A 735 27.87 2.65 16.45
N GLU A 736 28.33 3.65 17.20
CA GLU A 736 28.33 5.07 16.80
C GLU A 736 29.53 5.38 15.88
N LEU A 737 29.26 6.08 14.77
CA LEU A 737 30.28 6.57 13.84
C LEU A 737 30.90 7.89 14.32
N LEU A 738 31.95 8.36 13.64
CA LEU A 738 32.62 9.61 14.03
C LEU A 738 31.77 10.85 13.70
N GLU A 739 32.11 11.98 14.32
CA GLU A 739 31.50 13.28 13.96
C GLU A 739 31.74 13.61 12.48
N ASN A 740 30.72 14.20 11.83
CA ASN A 740 30.71 14.52 10.39
C ASN A 740 30.93 13.32 9.47
N GLU A 741 30.61 12.11 9.93
CA GLU A 741 30.67 10.90 9.16
C GLU A 741 29.28 10.39 8.77
N MET A 742 29.02 10.32 7.47
CA MET A 742 27.80 9.77 6.91
C MET A 742 27.96 8.28 6.56
N CYS A 743 27.01 7.47 7.00
CA CYS A 743 26.89 6.10 6.54
C CYS A 743 26.27 6.03 5.13
N GLN A 744 26.89 5.24 4.23
CA GLN A 744 26.47 5.17 2.82
C GLN A 744 26.07 3.74 2.42
N SER A 745 26.90 2.75 2.78
CA SER A 745 26.74 1.37 2.31
C SER A 745 26.97 0.34 3.41
N LEU A 746 26.26 -0.78 3.30
CA LEU A 746 26.32 -1.91 4.22
C LEU A 746 26.43 -3.20 3.41
N CYS A 747 27.26 -4.14 3.86
CA CYS A 747 27.38 -5.44 3.24
C CYS A 747 27.69 -6.52 4.30
N HIS A 748 27.13 -7.70 4.08
CA HIS A 748 27.44 -8.91 4.83
C HIS A 748 28.53 -9.71 4.10
N LEU A 749 29.47 -10.26 4.87
CA LEU A 749 30.55 -11.09 4.36
C LEU A 749 30.84 -12.22 5.35
N VAL A 750 31.15 -13.41 4.84
CA VAL A 750 31.63 -14.53 5.66
C VAL A 750 33.13 -14.71 5.45
N ILE A 751 33.92 -14.55 6.52
CA ILE A 751 35.37 -14.75 6.51
C ILE A 751 35.70 -15.86 7.51
N ASP A 752 36.43 -16.88 7.07
CA ASP A 752 36.83 -18.03 7.90
C ASP A 752 35.65 -18.71 8.64
N GLY A 753 34.47 -18.72 8.01
CA GLY A 753 33.25 -19.28 8.60
C GLY A 753 32.59 -18.40 9.67
N GLN A 754 33.10 -17.18 9.89
CA GLN A 754 32.51 -16.22 10.81
C GLN A 754 31.84 -15.08 10.05
N ASP A 755 30.68 -14.69 10.53
CA ASP A 755 29.92 -13.56 10.04
C ASP A 755 30.64 -12.22 10.31
N ARG A 756 30.67 -11.36 9.29
CA ARG A 756 31.26 -10.02 9.31
C ARG A 756 30.35 -9.02 8.63
N ILE A 757 30.37 -7.80 9.17
CA ILE A 757 29.69 -6.64 8.60
C ILE A 757 30.74 -5.69 8.05
N VAL A 758 30.53 -5.21 6.83
CA VAL A 758 31.31 -4.11 6.24
C VAL A 758 30.44 -2.87 6.13
N VAL A 759 30.90 -1.76 6.72
CA VAL A 759 30.27 -0.45 6.61
C VAL A 759 31.15 0.46 5.77
N GLY A 760 30.58 1.05 4.73
CA GLY A 760 31.20 2.10 3.92
C GLY A 760 30.68 3.48 4.32
N THR A 761 31.60 4.41 4.56
CA THR A 761 31.29 5.76 5.06
C THR A 761 31.93 6.86 4.23
N SER A 762 31.49 8.10 4.46
CA SER A 762 32.04 9.32 3.86
C SER A 762 32.12 10.43 4.89
N PHE A 763 33.19 11.22 4.88
CA PHE A 763 33.28 12.43 5.69
C PHE A 763 32.76 13.64 4.92
N THR A 764 31.88 14.41 5.55
CA THR A 764 31.37 15.68 5.01
C THR A 764 32.19 16.84 5.55
N ASP A 765 32.79 17.60 4.64
CA ASP A 765 33.41 18.89 4.95
C ASP A 765 32.55 19.99 4.34
N ASP A 766 32.04 20.92 5.16
CA ASP A 766 31.11 21.99 4.72
C ASP A 766 31.69 22.93 3.65
N GLU A 767 33.02 22.93 3.46
CA GLU A 767 33.72 23.78 2.51
C GLU A 767 33.86 23.18 1.10
N GLN A 768 33.61 21.87 0.91
CA GLN A 768 33.84 21.18 -0.35
C GLN A 768 32.59 20.45 -0.87
N ASP A 769 32.26 20.68 -2.15
CA ASP A 769 31.13 20.01 -2.82
C ASP A 769 31.37 18.50 -3.03
N GLU A 770 32.63 18.04 -3.08
CA GLU A 770 32.98 16.63 -3.27
C GLU A 770 33.65 16.02 -2.04
N CYS A 771 33.13 14.89 -1.58
CA CYS A 771 33.76 14.12 -0.50
C CYS A 771 35.11 13.56 -0.96
N THR A 772 36.20 13.98 -0.30
CA THR A 772 37.57 13.52 -0.57
C THR A 772 38.03 12.38 0.33
N ARG A 773 37.34 12.15 1.46
CA ARG A 773 37.69 11.13 2.47
C ARG A 773 36.51 10.25 2.85
N GLY A 774 36.76 8.96 3.04
CA GLY A 774 35.83 7.97 3.59
C GLY A 774 36.57 6.81 4.23
N ARG A 775 35.86 5.85 4.81
CA ARG A 775 36.48 4.61 5.32
C ARG A 775 35.61 3.37 5.09
N LEU A 776 36.28 2.23 5.06
CA LEU A 776 35.69 0.89 5.13
C LEU A 776 35.93 0.34 6.53
N ILE A 777 34.87 0.02 7.25
CA ILE A 777 34.90 -0.51 8.62
C ILE A 777 34.45 -1.97 8.57
N LEU A 778 35.31 -2.88 9.02
CA LEU A 778 34.99 -4.30 9.17
C LEU A 778 34.70 -4.59 10.63
N LEU A 779 33.47 -5.02 10.91
CA LEU A 779 32.97 -5.36 12.25
C LEU A 779 32.70 -6.87 12.33
N GLY A 780 32.99 -7.47 13.48
CA GLY A 780 32.59 -8.82 13.83
C GLY A 780 31.38 -8.81 14.76
N ILE A 781 30.54 -9.84 14.66
CA ILE A 781 29.41 -10.07 15.56
C ILE A 781 29.71 -11.30 16.40
N ASN A 782 29.57 -11.21 17.71
CA ASN A 782 29.66 -12.37 18.60
C ASN A 782 28.37 -13.20 18.50
N GLU A 783 28.48 -14.51 18.28
CA GLU A 783 27.30 -15.36 18.07
C GLU A 783 26.39 -15.47 19.30
N SER A 784 26.96 -15.46 20.51
CA SER A 784 26.22 -15.65 21.78
C SER A 784 25.44 -14.41 22.21
N ASP A 785 26.07 -13.24 22.14
CA ASP A 785 25.55 -12.00 22.74
C ASP A 785 25.17 -10.96 21.68
N LYS A 786 25.40 -11.26 20.38
CA LYS A 786 25.21 -10.37 19.23
C LYS A 786 25.90 -9.00 19.32
N THR A 787 26.90 -8.88 20.20
CA THR A 787 27.69 -7.65 20.36
C THR A 787 28.66 -7.42 19.21
N LEU A 788 28.86 -6.16 18.86
CA LEU A 788 29.74 -5.69 17.79
C LEU A 788 31.15 -5.42 18.33
N TRP A 789 32.15 -5.79 17.53
CA TRP A 789 33.54 -5.40 17.79
C TRP A 789 34.27 -5.04 16.49
N LEU A 790 35.17 -4.05 16.59
CA LEU A 790 35.96 -3.55 15.45
C LEU A 790 37.10 -4.49 15.10
N VAL A 791 37.06 -5.07 13.89
CA VAL A 791 38.14 -5.91 13.34
C VAL A 791 39.23 -5.04 12.74
N THR A 792 38.86 -4.19 11.79
CA THR A 792 39.78 -3.29 11.09
C THR A 792 39.02 -2.11 10.49
N GLN A 793 39.73 -1.01 10.26
CA GLN A 793 39.24 0.13 9.49
C GLN A 793 40.30 0.53 8.46
N THR A 794 39.85 0.90 7.26
CA THR A 794 40.73 1.31 6.16
C THR A 794 40.23 2.60 5.56
N GLU A 795 41.06 3.64 5.56
CA GLU A 795 40.72 4.91 4.92
C GLU A 795 40.80 4.80 3.40
N VAL A 796 39.85 5.45 2.72
CA VAL A 796 39.76 5.47 1.27
C VAL A 796 39.58 6.90 0.75
N PRO A 797 40.14 7.23 -0.44
CA PRO A 797 40.01 8.55 -1.03
C PRO A 797 38.67 8.66 -1.76
N GLY A 798 37.64 9.12 -1.03
CA GLY A 798 36.30 9.39 -1.54
C GLY A 798 35.17 8.79 -0.70
N SER A 799 33.94 9.05 -1.11
CA SER A 799 32.73 8.47 -0.52
C SER A 799 32.50 7.04 -1.00
N VAL A 800 32.16 6.13 -0.08
CA VAL A 800 31.86 4.72 -0.40
C VAL A 800 30.36 4.53 -0.63
N TYR A 801 29.88 4.86 -1.84
CA TYR A 801 28.44 4.82 -2.18
C TYR A 801 27.82 3.43 -2.11
N CYS A 802 28.55 2.41 -2.54
CA CYS A 802 28.05 1.03 -2.58
C CYS A 802 29.17 0.02 -2.31
N VAL A 803 28.80 -1.08 -1.68
CA VAL A 803 29.69 -2.19 -1.31
C VAL A 803 28.96 -3.50 -1.54
N ALA A 804 29.64 -4.49 -2.11
CA ALA A 804 29.12 -5.83 -2.31
C ALA A 804 30.22 -6.89 -2.10
N ALA A 805 29.84 -8.05 -1.57
CA ALA A 805 30.73 -9.18 -1.37
C ALA A 805 30.84 -10.03 -2.64
N VAL A 806 32.05 -10.52 -2.93
CA VAL A 806 32.36 -11.46 -4.01
C VAL A 806 33.12 -12.63 -3.41
N GLY A 807 32.40 -13.66 -2.94
CA GLY A 807 33.02 -14.74 -2.16
C GLY A 807 33.67 -14.17 -0.89
N THR A 808 35.01 -14.28 -0.77
CA THR A 808 35.80 -13.70 0.33
C THR A 808 36.43 -12.36 -0.03
N GLN A 809 36.09 -11.76 -1.18
CA GLN A 809 36.58 -10.45 -1.61
C GLN A 809 35.46 -9.42 -1.49
N LEU A 810 35.84 -8.14 -1.55
CA LEU A 810 34.93 -7.03 -1.43
C LEU A 810 35.08 -6.11 -2.64
N VAL A 811 33.97 -5.73 -3.27
CA VAL A 811 33.94 -4.70 -4.31
C VAL A 811 33.24 -3.47 -3.77
N ALA A 812 33.86 -2.30 -3.92
CA ALA A 812 33.29 -1.03 -3.48
C ALA A 812 33.34 0.04 -4.57
N GLY A 813 32.24 0.76 -4.74
CA GLY A 813 32.15 1.98 -5.54
C GLY A 813 32.54 3.19 -4.71
N ILE A 814 33.70 3.77 -5.02
CA ILE A 814 34.29 4.90 -4.31
C ILE A 814 34.49 6.06 -5.28
N ASN A 815 33.63 7.06 -5.20
CA ASN A 815 33.53 8.13 -6.19
C ASN A 815 33.49 7.58 -7.63
N SER A 816 34.46 7.96 -8.46
CA SER A 816 34.60 7.55 -9.87
C SER A 816 35.34 6.22 -10.06
N PHE A 817 35.67 5.50 -8.99
CA PHE A 817 36.42 4.25 -9.05
C PHE A 817 35.65 3.09 -8.42
N VAL A 818 35.69 1.94 -9.07
CA VAL A 818 35.29 0.66 -8.46
C VAL A 818 36.57 -0.07 -8.07
N ARG A 819 36.71 -0.36 -6.78
CA ARG A 819 37.91 -1.00 -6.22
C ARG A 819 37.57 -2.39 -5.71
N LEU A 820 38.46 -3.34 -5.98
CA LEU A 820 38.42 -4.70 -5.47
C LEU A 820 39.38 -4.80 -4.28
N PHE A 821 38.91 -5.32 -3.16
CA PHE A 821 39.67 -5.52 -1.94
C PHE A 821 39.69 -6.99 -1.55
N ASP A 822 40.84 -7.45 -1.05
CA ASP A 822 41.00 -8.72 -0.36
C ASP A 822 40.72 -8.52 1.13
N THR A 823 39.91 -9.40 1.72
CA THR A 823 39.61 -9.40 3.15
C THR A 823 40.03 -10.70 3.84
N SER A 824 40.61 -11.65 3.10
CA SER A 824 40.99 -12.98 3.60
C SER A 824 41.97 -12.95 4.78
N SER A 825 42.84 -11.95 4.87
CA SER A 825 43.81 -11.81 5.98
C SER A 825 43.27 -11.07 7.20
N GLY A 826 41.95 -10.85 7.31
CA GLY A 826 41.35 -10.02 8.36
C GLY A 826 41.69 -8.53 8.24
N SER A 827 42.29 -8.12 7.11
CA SER A 827 42.61 -6.73 6.77
C SER A 827 42.06 -6.43 5.38
N VAL A 828 41.55 -5.23 5.14
CA VAL A 828 41.02 -4.83 3.83
C VAL A 828 42.16 -4.25 2.99
N LYS A 829 42.63 -5.00 1.97
CA LYS A 829 43.74 -4.58 1.10
C LYS A 829 43.27 -4.41 -0.34
N GLU A 830 43.57 -3.26 -0.95
CA GLU A 830 43.23 -3.01 -2.36
C GLU A 830 44.05 -3.94 -3.29
N ILE A 831 43.35 -4.67 -4.16
CA ILE A 831 43.93 -5.56 -5.17
C ILE A 831 44.01 -4.83 -6.52
N SER A 832 42.87 -4.31 -6.98
CA SER A 832 42.73 -3.69 -8.29
C SER A 832 41.67 -2.60 -8.28
N LYS A 833 41.71 -1.75 -9.31
CA LYS A 833 40.78 -0.64 -9.48
C LYS A 833 40.37 -0.49 -10.94
N PHE A 834 39.10 -0.15 -11.14
CA PHE A 834 38.50 0.21 -12.41
C PHE A 834 37.96 1.64 -12.31
N ARG A 835 38.09 2.43 -13.39
CA ARG A 835 37.58 3.80 -13.42
C ARG A 835 36.20 3.81 -14.08
N SER A 836 35.16 4.12 -13.30
CA SER A 836 33.83 4.44 -13.84
C SER A 836 33.85 5.78 -14.57
N SER A 837 32.83 6.04 -15.36
CA SER A 837 32.74 7.27 -16.15
C SER A 837 32.47 8.50 -15.28
N THR A 838 31.53 8.38 -14.32
CA THR A 838 31.12 9.46 -13.42
C THR A 838 31.25 9.03 -11.96
N TYR A 839 30.19 8.47 -11.37
CA TYR A 839 30.11 8.02 -9.99
C TYR A 839 29.43 6.66 -9.96
N ALA A 840 30.04 5.67 -9.29
CA ALA A 840 29.47 4.34 -9.13
C ALA A 840 28.51 4.31 -7.93
N LEU A 841 27.21 4.49 -8.18
CA LEU A 841 26.20 4.61 -7.12
C LEU A 841 25.62 3.26 -6.68
N ALA A 842 25.47 2.33 -7.62
CA ALA A 842 24.92 1.02 -7.35
C ALA A 842 25.83 -0.07 -7.92
N ILE A 843 26.02 -1.15 -7.15
CA ILE A 843 26.75 -2.33 -7.57
C ILE A 843 25.90 -3.56 -7.28
N ALA A 844 25.84 -4.46 -8.24
CA ALA A 844 25.33 -5.81 -8.08
C ALA A 844 26.45 -6.81 -8.42
N VAL A 845 26.45 -7.94 -7.74
CA VAL A 845 27.43 -9.01 -7.94
C VAL A 845 26.69 -10.31 -8.21
N HIS A 846 27.17 -11.07 -9.19
CA HIS A 846 26.77 -12.45 -9.42
C HIS A 846 28.01 -13.27 -9.74
N GLU A 847 28.35 -14.21 -8.86
CA GLU A 847 29.57 -15.02 -8.93
C GLU A 847 30.85 -14.18 -9.10
N ASP A 848 31.52 -14.25 -10.26
CA ASP A 848 32.73 -13.51 -10.61
C ASP A 848 32.44 -12.22 -11.41
N THR A 849 31.17 -11.87 -11.60
CA THR A 849 30.76 -10.73 -12.42
C THR A 849 30.19 -9.60 -11.58
N VAL A 850 30.43 -8.37 -12.04
CA VAL A 850 30.07 -7.14 -11.33
C VAL A 850 29.34 -6.21 -12.29
N LEU A 851 28.16 -5.76 -11.88
CA LEU A 851 27.35 -4.79 -12.60
C LEU A 851 27.42 -3.44 -11.87
N ILE A 852 27.72 -2.37 -12.60
CA ILE A 852 27.84 -1.01 -12.06
C ILE A 852 26.75 -0.13 -12.64
N GLY A 853 25.95 0.50 -11.79
CA GLY A 853 25.09 1.63 -12.12
C GLY A 853 25.81 2.95 -11.90
N ASP A 854 26.06 3.69 -12.98
CA ASP A 854 26.69 5.01 -12.95
C ASP A 854 25.63 6.12 -12.83
N LEU A 855 25.97 7.21 -12.14
CA LEU A 855 25.08 8.37 -11.96
C LEU A 855 24.52 8.93 -13.27
N MET A 856 25.29 8.92 -14.37
CA MET A 856 24.84 9.51 -15.65
C MET A 856 25.10 8.62 -16.87
N LYS A 857 25.92 7.57 -16.74
CA LYS A 857 26.39 6.74 -17.85
C LYS A 857 25.85 5.31 -17.82
N SER A 858 24.60 5.15 -17.39
CA SER A 858 23.88 3.87 -17.43
C SER A 858 24.69 2.75 -16.75
N VAL A 859 24.74 1.57 -17.37
CA VAL A 859 25.27 0.35 -16.78
C VAL A 859 26.58 -0.09 -17.44
N THR A 860 27.55 -0.48 -16.61
CA THR A 860 28.80 -1.13 -17.02
C THR A 860 28.88 -2.54 -16.44
N TYR A 861 29.20 -3.53 -17.28
CA TYR A 861 29.33 -4.94 -16.91
C TYR A 861 30.81 -5.36 -16.92
N LEU A 862 31.30 -5.79 -15.75
CA LEU A 862 32.67 -6.20 -15.49
C LEU A 862 32.74 -7.69 -15.10
N ARG A 863 33.93 -8.27 -15.25
CA ARG A 863 34.28 -9.59 -14.69
C ARG A 863 35.60 -9.52 -13.93
N ILE A 864 35.66 -10.25 -12.83
CA ILE A 864 36.86 -10.41 -12.02
C ILE A 864 37.64 -11.61 -12.57
N LYS A 865 38.79 -11.35 -13.16
CA LYS A 865 39.66 -12.39 -13.72
C LYS A 865 41.07 -12.23 -13.18
N ALA A 866 41.58 -13.29 -12.55
CA ALA A 866 42.92 -13.30 -11.94
C ALA A 866 43.19 -12.10 -10.98
N GLY A 867 42.15 -11.61 -10.30
CA GLY A 867 42.25 -10.47 -9.37
C GLY A 867 42.15 -9.08 -10.03
N GLU A 868 41.95 -9.00 -11.34
CA GLU A 868 41.73 -7.75 -12.07
C GLU A 868 40.27 -7.60 -12.52
N LEU A 869 39.80 -6.35 -12.58
CA LEU A 869 38.47 -5.98 -13.07
C LEU A 869 38.56 -5.69 -14.58
N GLU A 870 38.05 -6.62 -15.40
CA GLU A 870 37.98 -6.50 -16.86
C GLU A 870 36.60 -6.01 -17.32
N GLU A 871 36.54 -4.97 -18.16
CA GLU A 871 35.29 -4.49 -18.77
C GLU A 871 34.85 -5.42 -19.92
N ILE A 872 33.66 -6.00 -19.79
CA ILE A 872 33.07 -6.85 -20.83
C ILE A 872 32.22 -6.01 -21.78
N ALA A 873 31.30 -5.24 -21.23
CA ALA A 873 30.36 -4.45 -22.03
C ALA A 873 29.82 -3.24 -21.25
N ARG A 874 29.37 -2.22 -21.97
CA ARG A 874 28.73 -1.02 -21.42
C ARG A 874 27.53 -0.59 -22.26
N ASP A 875 26.53 0.00 -21.61
CA ASP A 875 25.50 0.79 -22.28
C ASP A 875 25.99 2.23 -22.49
N TYR A 876 25.99 2.69 -23.73
CA TYR A 876 26.50 4.02 -24.11
C TYR A 876 25.43 5.11 -24.04
N ILE A 877 24.16 4.73 -23.87
CA ILE A 877 23.06 5.69 -23.75
C ILE A 877 23.11 6.30 -22.34
N PRO A 878 23.19 7.63 -22.21
CA PRO A 878 23.24 8.28 -20.90
C PRO A 878 21.92 8.11 -20.16
N THR A 879 21.98 7.69 -18.91
CA THR A 879 20.82 7.31 -18.09
C THR A 879 21.20 7.45 -16.62
N TRP A 880 20.30 8.03 -15.83
CA TRP A 880 20.53 8.35 -14.43
C TRP A 880 20.14 7.17 -13.54
N MET A 881 21.09 6.26 -13.30
CA MET A 881 20.80 5.00 -12.62
C MET A 881 20.58 5.21 -11.12
N THR A 882 19.57 4.54 -10.59
CA THR A 882 19.26 4.50 -9.15
C THR A 882 19.57 3.14 -8.54
N ALA A 883 19.21 2.07 -9.25
CA ALA A 883 19.46 0.69 -8.83
C ALA A 883 19.79 -0.19 -10.05
N VAL A 884 20.60 -1.23 -9.83
CA VAL A 884 20.93 -2.24 -10.84
C VAL A 884 20.89 -3.62 -10.20
N GLN A 885 20.47 -4.64 -10.96
CA GLN A 885 20.48 -6.02 -10.50
C GLN A 885 20.53 -7.02 -11.66
N PHE A 886 21.05 -8.23 -11.40
CA PHE A 886 20.96 -9.36 -12.31
C PHE A 886 19.55 -9.98 -12.28
N CYS A 887 18.95 -10.20 -13.44
CA CYS A 887 17.68 -10.92 -13.55
C CYS A 887 17.93 -12.41 -13.79
N ASP A 888 18.86 -12.71 -14.70
CA ASP A 888 19.46 -14.02 -14.98
C ASP A 888 20.96 -13.83 -15.27
N ASP A 889 21.67 -14.92 -15.58
CA ASP A 889 23.10 -14.91 -15.93
C ASP A 889 23.45 -13.99 -17.12
N LYS A 890 22.47 -13.70 -17.99
CA LYS A 890 22.66 -12.96 -19.25
C LYS A 890 21.86 -11.67 -19.34
N THR A 891 20.91 -11.47 -18.44
CA THR A 891 19.95 -10.36 -18.48
C THR A 891 20.10 -9.50 -17.24
N PHE A 892 20.17 -8.20 -17.45
CA PHE A 892 20.42 -7.22 -16.40
C PHE A 892 19.25 -6.25 -16.36
N VAL A 893 18.86 -5.83 -15.17
CA VAL A 893 17.83 -4.82 -14.95
C VAL A 893 18.48 -3.58 -14.37
N GLY A 894 18.15 -2.44 -14.95
CA GLY A 894 18.49 -1.12 -14.44
C GLY A 894 17.25 -0.30 -14.17
N ALA A 895 17.22 0.39 -13.04
CA ALA A 895 16.23 1.40 -12.72
C ALA A 895 16.82 2.80 -12.82
N GLU A 896 15.99 3.75 -13.24
CA GLU A 896 16.37 5.12 -13.57
C GLU A 896 15.54 6.15 -12.78
N ALA A 897 16.09 7.36 -12.62
CA ALA A 897 15.55 8.39 -11.74
C ALA A 897 14.16 8.92 -12.11
N GLU A 898 13.78 8.95 -13.39
CA GLU A 898 12.42 9.31 -13.85
C GLU A 898 11.42 8.14 -13.72
N GLY A 899 11.83 7.02 -13.12
CA GLY A 899 10.98 5.86 -12.87
C GLY A 899 10.88 4.88 -14.03
N ASN A 900 11.92 4.83 -14.87
CA ASN A 900 12.04 3.85 -15.95
C ASN A 900 12.79 2.59 -15.50
N LEU A 901 12.36 1.45 -16.03
CA LEU A 901 13.02 0.15 -15.99
C LEU A 901 13.59 -0.16 -17.38
N ILE A 902 14.87 -0.50 -17.42
CA ILE A 902 15.57 -0.95 -18.62
C ILE A 902 16.05 -2.38 -18.44
N LEU A 903 15.76 -3.22 -19.42
CA LEU A 903 16.26 -4.59 -19.50
C LEU A 903 17.40 -4.62 -20.52
N LEU A 904 18.57 -5.06 -20.09
CA LEU A 904 19.81 -5.08 -20.86
C LEU A 904 20.27 -6.53 -21.05
N ALA A 905 20.87 -6.81 -22.20
CA ALA A 905 21.58 -8.05 -22.45
C ALA A 905 22.85 -7.77 -23.26
N GLN A 906 23.83 -8.68 -23.18
CA GLN A 906 24.98 -8.59 -24.05
C GLN A 906 24.56 -8.80 -25.51
N HIS A 907 25.12 -8.02 -26.43
CA HIS A 907 24.78 -8.14 -27.84
C HIS A 907 25.27 -9.48 -28.42
N ASP A 908 24.36 -10.26 -29.03
CA ASP A 908 24.65 -11.56 -29.67
C ASP A 908 25.46 -11.48 -30.98
N SER A 909 26.01 -10.31 -31.33
CA SER A 909 26.72 -10.13 -32.61
C SER A 909 28.12 -10.76 -32.56
N PRO A 910 28.57 -11.43 -33.64
CA PRO A 910 29.93 -11.97 -33.70
C PRO A 910 31.01 -10.88 -33.81
N LEU A 911 30.64 -9.62 -34.11
CA LEU A 911 31.57 -8.50 -34.26
C LEU A 911 32.12 -8.04 -32.90
N PRO A 912 33.45 -7.91 -32.73
CA PRO A 912 34.07 -7.53 -31.45
C PRO A 912 33.57 -6.19 -30.89
N GLU A 913 33.37 -5.18 -31.73
CA GLU A 913 32.87 -3.86 -31.31
C GLU A 913 31.46 -3.91 -30.72
N ASN A 914 30.62 -4.81 -31.24
CA ASN A 914 29.26 -4.99 -30.73
C ASN A 914 29.24 -5.82 -29.44
N LYS A 915 30.20 -6.73 -29.24
CA LYS A 915 30.31 -7.49 -27.98
C LYS A 915 30.60 -6.61 -26.76
N MET A 916 31.23 -5.45 -26.97
CA MET A 916 31.47 -4.43 -25.94
C MET A 916 30.25 -3.56 -25.63
N ARG A 917 29.12 -3.75 -26.34
CA ARG A 917 27.90 -3.00 -26.13
C ARG A 917 26.85 -3.84 -25.43
N LEU A 918 26.21 -3.25 -24.43
CA LEU A 918 24.94 -3.77 -23.91
C LEU A 918 23.81 -3.28 -24.82
N GLN A 919 22.93 -4.19 -25.19
CA GLN A 919 21.72 -3.89 -25.94
C GLN A 919 20.55 -3.76 -24.96
N ARG A 920 19.79 -2.66 -25.07
CA ARG A 920 18.48 -2.53 -24.44
C ARG A 920 17.50 -3.44 -25.15
N ILE A 921 17.09 -4.50 -24.48
CA ILE A 921 16.14 -5.49 -24.99
C ILE A 921 14.71 -5.16 -24.60
N GLY A 922 14.49 -4.36 -23.56
CA GLY A 922 13.16 -3.88 -23.18
C GLY A 922 13.24 -2.60 -22.37
N GLU A 923 12.19 -1.79 -22.48
CA GLU A 923 12.06 -0.51 -21.79
C GLU A 923 10.61 -0.33 -21.32
N PHE A 924 10.45 0.09 -20.07
CA PHE A 924 9.15 0.24 -19.41
C PHE A 924 9.19 1.36 -18.37
N ARG A 925 8.19 2.24 -18.37
CA ARG A 925 8.04 3.27 -17.34
C ARG A 925 7.10 2.79 -16.24
N TYR A 926 7.67 2.51 -15.06
CA TYR A 926 6.88 2.20 -13.87
C TYR A 926 6.16 3.45 -13.34
N GLY A 927 6.77 4.63 -13.51
CA GLY A 927 6.18 5.93 -13.16
C GLY A 927 6.53 6.42 -11.75
N GLU A 928 7.28 5.63 -10.99
CA GLU A 928 7.84 6.01 -9.68
C GLU A 928 9.33 5.70 -9.64
N MET A 929 10.10 6.51 -8.91
CA MET A 929 11.54 6.31 -8.73
C MET A 929 11.79 5.08 -7.85
N ILE A 930 12.53 4.10 -8.39
CA ILE A 930 12.89 2.86 -7.70
C ILE A 930 14.24 3.06 -7.00
N ASN A 931 14.28 2.87 -5.68
CA ASN A 931 15.50 3.03 -4.88
C ASN A 931 16.32 1.75 -4.77
N ARG A 932 15.66 0.58 -4.80
CA ARG A 932 16.32 -0.70 -4.55
C ARG A 932 15.69 -1.83 -5.34
N LEU A 933 16.53 -2.70 -5.89
CA LEU A 933 16.18 -3.96 -6.56
C LEU A 933 16.86 -5.11 -5.79
N VAL A 934 16.09 -6.07 -5.31
CA VAL A 934 16.60 -7.24 -4.58
C VAL A 934 16.08 -8.54 -5.20
N PRO A 935 16.91 -9.60 -5.25
CA PRO A 935 16.45 -10.90 -5.68
C PRO A 935 15.54 -11.52 -4.62
N GLY A 936 14.42 -12.10 -5.05
CA GLY A 936 13.46 -12.73 -4.15
C GLY A 936 12.04 -12.77 -4.72
N THR A 937 11.18 -13.54 -4.08
CA THR A 937 9.76 -13.68 -4.43
C THR A 937 8.93 -13.79 -3.15
N PHE A 938 7.72 -13.23 -3.14
CA PHE A 938 6.79 -13.35 -2.00
C PHE A 938 6.30 -14.79 -1.80
N ILE A 939 6.01 -15.42 -2.93
CA ILE A 939 5.49 -16.78 -3.04
C ILE A 939 6.49 -17.55 -3.88
N VAL A 940 6.82 -18.78 -3.47
CA VAL A 940 7.62 -19.68 -4.28
C VAL A 940 6.72 -20.20 -5.40
N PRO A 941 6.97 -19.84 -6.68
CA PRO A 941 6.14 -20.31 -7.77
C PRO A 941 6.28 -21.83 -7.94
N GLU A 942 5.18 -22.51 -8.29
CA GLU A 942 5.24 -23.90 -8.75
C GLU A 942 5.89 -23.99 -10.13
N ASP A 943 6.54 -25.11 -10.46
CA ASP A 943 7.29 -25.29 -11.72
C ASP A 943 6.42 -25.12 -12.99
N THR A 944 5.09 -25.19 -12.87
CA THR A 944 4.14 -25.05 -13.99
C THR A 944 3.66 -23.61 -14.22
N THR A 945 4.21 -22.62 -13.52
CA THR A 945 3.77 -21.21 -13.60
C THR A 945 4.25 -20.52 -14.88
N VAL A 946 3.39 -19.68 -15.47
CA VAL A 946 3.67 -18.94 -16.72
C VAL A 946 4.68 -17.80 -16.53
N VAL A 947 4.73 -17.25 -15.32
CA VAL A 947 5.63 -16.17 -14.93
C VAL A 947 6.42 -16.63 -13.71
N HIS A 948 7.74 -16.48 -13.78
CA HIS A 948 8.63 -16.73 -12.65
C HIS A 948 9.12 -15.39 -12.09
N PRO A 949 8.61 -14.92 -10.93
CA PRO A 949 9.11 -13.73 -10.27
C PRO A 949 10.60 -13.90 -9.93
N ARG A 950 11.40 -12.84 -10.11
CA ARG A 950 12.86 -12.87 -9.87
C ARG A 950 13.32 -11.78 -8.92
N LEU A 951 12.79 -10.57 -9.10
CA LEU A 951 13.21 -9.37 -8.38
C LEU A 951 12.02 -8.71 -7.69
N ILE A 952 12.26 -8.19 -6.50
CA ILE A 952 11.38 -7.28 -5.77
C ILE A 952 12.04 -5.90 -5.76
N PHE A 953 11.24 -4.85 -5.89
CA PHE A 953 11.74 -3.48 -5.82
C PHE A 953 10.84 -2.58 -4.99
N GLY A 954 11.46 -1.57 -4.40
CA GLY A 954 10.81 -0.55 -3.58
C GLY A 954 10.98 0.84 -4.16
N THR A 955 9.93 1.64 -4.07
CA THR A 955 9.90 2.99 -4.62
C THR A 955 9.93 4.08 -3.54
N VAL A 956 10.18 5.31 -3.99
CA VAL A 956 10.11 6.52 -3.14
C VAL A 956 8.69 6.80 -2.66
N ASP A 957 7.65 6.50 -3.43
CA ASP A 957 6.26 6.75 -3.04
C ASP A 957 5.65 5.59 -2.21
N GLY A 958 6.46 4.57 -1.90
CA GLY A 958 6.06 3.44 -1.04
C GLY A 958 5.33 2.33 -1.79
N SER A 959 5.50 2.22 -3.11
CA SER A 959 5.06 1.03 -3.84
C SER A 959 6.09 -0.09 -3.71
N ILE A 960 5.59 -1.33 -3.66
CA ILE A 960 6.41 -2.54 -3.81
C ILE A 960 5.99 -3.24 -5.08
N GLY A 961 6.91 -3.35 -6.02
CA GLY A 961 6.69 -4.04 -7.27
C GLY A 961 7.57 -5.28 -7.40
N CYS A 962 7.14 -6.18 -8.27
CA CYS A 962 7.84 -7.40 -8.60
C CYS A 962 8.13 -7.43 -10.10
N LEU A 963 9.30 -7.95 -10.47
CA LEU A 963 9.71 -8.22 -11.84
C LEU A 963 9.99 -9.71 -12.00
N GLY A 964 9.32 -10.33 -12.96
CA GLY A 964 9.46 -11.74 -13.31
C GLY A 964 9.81 -11.96 -14.78
N THR A 965 10.28 -13.16 -15.09
CA THR A 965 10.51 -13.63 -16.45
C THR A 965 9.31 -14.43 -16.95
N ILE A 966 8.88 -14.16 -18.18
CA ILE A 966 7.77 -14.86 -18.83
C ILE A 966 8.29 -16.08 -19.61
N ASP A 967 7.58 -17.20 -19.54
CA ASP A 967 7.82 -18.35 -20.40
C ASP A 967 7.72 -17.95 -21.89
N PRO A 968 8.71 -18.29 -22.74
CA PRO A 968 8.72 -17.95 -24.17
C PRO A 968 7.42 -18.26 -24.93
N ASP A 969 6.70 -19.32 -24.57
CA ASP A 969 5.48 -19.75 -25.27
C ASP A 969 4.29 -18.80 -25.03
N TYR A 970 4.28 -18.11 -23.89
CA TYR A 970 3.17 -17.23 -23.47
C TYR A 970 3.43 -15.75 -23.72
N VAL A 971 4.63 -15.39 -24.19
CA VAL A 971 5.03 -13.99 -24.42
C VAL A 971 4.11 -13.26 -25.41
N ASN A 972 3.87 -13.85 -26.58
CA ASN A 972 3.04 -13.20 -27.61
C ASN A 972 1.58 -13.09 -27.15
N LEU A 973 1.09 -14.13 -26.47
CA LEU A 973 -0.25 -14.18 -25.89
C LEU A 973 -0.47 -13.00 -24.92
N LEU A 974 0.45 -12.78 -23.98
CA LEU A 974 0.31 -11.72 -22.99
C LEU A 974 0.45 -10.31 -23.59
N LEU A 975 1.30 -10.13 -24.60
CA LEU A 975 1.44 -8.85 -25.31
C LEU A 975 0.17 -8.49 -26.11
N GLU A 976 -0.42 -9.47 -26.80
CA GLU A 976 -1.68 -9.28 -27.51
C GLU A 976 -2.83 -8.97 -26.55
N LEU A 977 -2.91 -9.69 -25.42
CA LEU A 977 -3.89 -9.41 -24.37
C LEU A 977 -3.74 -7.98 -23.82
N GLN A 978 -2.51 -7.54 -23.51
CA GLN A 978 -2.24 -6.18 -23.04
C GLN A 978 -2.75 -5.12 -24.04
N SER A 979 -2.45 -5.30 -25.33
CA SER A 979 -2.90 -4.39 -26.38
C SER A 979 -4.43 -4.37 -26.49
N ASN A 980 -5.07 -5.53 -26.48
CA ASN A 980 -6.53 -5.64 -26.61
C ASN A 980 -7.24 -4.98 -25.41
N ILE A 981 -6.78 -5.24 -24.17
CA ILE A 981 -7.33 -4.61 -22.96
C ILE A 981 -7.20 -3.09 -23.03
N GLY A 982 -6.03 -2.58 -23.43
CA GLY A 982 -5.78 -1.14 -23.58
C GLY A 982 -6.70 -0.44 -24.58
N THR A 983 -7.24 -1.16 -25.59
CA THR A 983 -8.19 -0.60 -26.57
C THR A 983 -9.65 -0.65 -26.14
N VAL A 984 -10.04 -1.70 -25.40
CA VAL A 984 -11.44 -1.92 -25.00
C VAL A 984 -11.82 -1.04 -23.81
N ARG A 985 -10.87 -0.76 -22.91
CA ARG A 985 -11.12 0.01 -21.69
C ARG A 985 -11.13 1.53 -21.96
N THR A 986 -12.20 2.19 -21.52
CA THR A 986 -12.24 3.66 -21.43
C THR A 986 -11.68 4.10 -20.09
N ASN A 987 -10.51 4.75 -20.11
CA ASN A 987 -9.81 5.15 -18.89
C ASN A 987 -10.27 6.52 -18.38
N VAL A 988 -10.10 6.72 -17.08
CA VAL A 988 -10.31 8.03 -16.44
C VAL A 988 -9.28 9.03 -16.99
N GLY A 989 -9.74 10.21 -17.38
CA GLY A 989 -8.92 11.24 -18.01
C GLY A 989 -8.62 11.03 -19.49
N GLY A 990 -9.12 9.96 -20.13
CA GLY A 990 -8.82 9.62 -21.53
C GLY A 990 -7.33 9.40 -21.80
N LEU A 991 -6.58 9.00 -20.77
CA LEU A 991 -5.15 8.75 -20.84
C LEU A 991 -4.88 7.37 -21.46
N SER A 992 -3.87 7.32 -22.33
CA SER A 992 -3.41 6.08 -22.98
C SER A 992 -2.46 5.33 -22.05
N HIS A 993 -2.74 4.04 -21.82
CA HIS A 993 -1.86 3.14 -21.07
C HIS A 993 -0.48 3.01 -21.74
N ALA A 994 -0.46 2.83 -23.07
CA ALA A 994 0.78 2.66 -23.83
C ALA A 994 1.70 3.88 -23.70
N GLU A 995 1.14 5.09 -23.77
CA GLU A 995 1.92 6.33 -23.62
C GLU A 995 2.45 6.50 -22.20
N PHE A 996 1.68 6.08 -21.19
CA PHE A 996 2.11 6.14 -19.79
C PHE A 996 3.27 5.18 -19.49
N ARG A 997 3.20 3.94 -19.99
CA ARG A 997 4.23 2.91 -19.82
C ARG A 997 5.40 3.03 -20.80
N GLY A 998 5.28 3.89 -21.81
CA GLY A 998 6.36 4.21 -22.74
C GLY A 998 7.57 4.85 -22.04
N TYR A 999 8.76 4.41 -22.42
CA TYR A 999 10.02 4.97 -21.90
C TYR A 999 10.10 6.49 -22.16
N LYS A 1000 10.41 7.26 -21.12
CA LYS A 1000 10.54 8.71 -21.21
C LYS A 1000 11.79 9.15 -20.45
N CYS A 1001 12.64 9.91 -21.12
CA CYS A 1001 13.76 10.61 -20.48
C CYS A 1001 13.90 12.01 -21.07
N ALA A 1002 14.73 12.86 -20.46
CA ALA A 1002 15.14 14.14 -21.04
C ALA A 1002 15.61 13.99 -22.51
N GLY A 1003 14.73 14.27 -23.47
CA GLY A 1003 14.98 14.23 -24.91
C GLY A 1003 14.50 13.00 -25.69
N THR A 1004 14.02 11.94 -25.03
CA THR A 1004 13.43 10.76 -25.72
C THR A 1004 12.07 10.41 -25.10
N LYS A 1005 11.05 10.24 -25.94
CA LYS A 1005 9.70 9.87 -25.54
C LYS A 1005 9.21 8.77 -26.47
N ASN A 1006 9.12 7.55 -25.96
CA ASN A 1006 8.54 6.43 -26.68
C ASN A 1006 7.01 6.43 -26.47
N LEU A 1007 6.28 5.95 -27.48
CA LEU A 1007 4.80 5.92 -27.45
C LEU A 1007 4.24 4.65 -26.79
N GLU A 1008 5.06 3.61 -26.68
CA GLU A 1008 4.66 2.30 -26.14
C GLU A 1008 5.83 1.64 -25.40
N PRO A 1009 5.54 0.77 -24.40
CA PRO A 1009 6.56 -0.06 -23.77
C PRO A 1009 7.09 -1.12 -24.75
N THR A 1010 8.34 -1.53 -24.56
CA THR A 1010 8.97 -2.54 -25.43
C THR A 1010 9.31 -3.79 -24.65
N ARG A 1011 8.77 -4.95 -25.06
CA ARG A 1011 9.07 -6.28 -24.48
C ARG A 1011 8.85 -6.41 -22.96
N PHE A 1012 7.94 -5.59 -22.42
CA PHE A 1012 7.43 -5.67 -21.06
C PHE A 1012 5.92 -5.90 -21.10
N VAL A 1013 5.44 -6.73 -20.16
CA VAL A 1013 4.02 -6.92 -19.89
C VAL A 1013 3.69 -6.32 -18.53
N ASP A 1014 2.70 -5.44 -18.49
CA ASP A 1014 2.14 -4.82 -17.29
C ASP A 1014 1.07 -5.73 -16.67
N GLY A 1015 1.43 -6.39 -15.59
CA GLY A 1015 0.55 -7.29 -14.86
C GLY A 1015 -0.64 -6.60 -14.23
N ASP A 1016 -0.50 -5.32 -13.85
CA ASP A 1016 -1.62 -4.55 -13.29
C ASP A 1016 -2.74 -4.39 -14.34
N LEU A 1017 -2.38 -4.18 -15.62
CA LEU A 1017 -3.36 -4.13 -16.72
C LEU A 1017 -3.95 -5.50 -17.05
N ILE A 1018 -3.16 -6.57 -16.92
CA ILE A 1018 -3.66 -7.93 -17.20
C ILE A 1018 -4.69 -8.36 -16.14
N GLU A 1019 -4.47 -8.04 -14.86
CA GLU A 1019 -5.42 -8.31 -13.78
C GLU A 1019 -6.77 -7.61 -13.98
N GLU A 1020 -6.76 -6.41 -14.55
CA GLU A 1020 -7.96 -5.66 -14.88
C GLU A 1020 -8.91 -6.40 -15.84
N PHE A 1021 -8.45 -7.42 -16.56
CA PHE A 1021 -9.31 -8.29 -17.36
C PHE A 1021 -10.44 -8.94 -16.54
N LEU A 1022 -10.19 -9.22 -15.26
CA LEU A 1022 -11.17 -9.82 -14.36
C LEU A 1022 -12.29 -8.84 -13.97
N GLU A 1023 -12.09 -7.53 -14.15
CA GLU A 1023 -13.05 -6.46 -13.86
C GLU A 1023 -13.96 -6.13 -15.06
N LEU A 1024 -13.64 -6.63 -16.26
CA LEU A 1024 -14.39 -6.35 -17.48
C LEU A 1024 -15.73 -7.10 -17.52
N THR A 1025 -16.72 -6.53 -18.21
CA THR A 1025 -18.00 -7.23 -18.45
C THR A 1025 -17.81 -8.39 -19.43
N GLY A 1026 -18.68 -9.41 -19.39
CA GLY A 1026 -18.57 -10.58 -20.28
C GLY A 1026 -18.54 -10.22 -21.78
N GLU A 1027 -19.24 -9.17 -22.21
CA GLU A 1027 -19.16 -8.66 -23.58
C GLU A 1027 -17.79 -8.06 -23.90
N GLN A 1028 -17.20 -7.31 -22.96
CA GLN A 1028 -15.87 -6.73 -23.11
C GLN A 1028 -14.78 -7.80 -23.11
N GLN A 1029 -14.89 -8.80 -22.23
CA GLN A 1029 -13.98 -9.96 -22.20
C GLN A 1029 -14.02 -10.72 -23.52
N GLY A 1030 -15.21 -10.93 -24.09
CA GLY A 1030 -15.37 -11.53 -25.42
C GLY A 1030 -14.61 -10.76 -26.50
N ARG A 1031 -14.73 -9.42 -26.51
CA ARG A 1031 -14.00 -8.55 -27.45
C ARG A 1031 -12.49 -8.56 -27.25
N VAL A 1032 -12.01 -8.72 -26.02
CA VAL A 1032 -10.57 -8.84 -25.73
C VAL A 1032 -10.01 -10.18 -26.23
N CYS A 1033 -10.79 -11.26 -26.13
CA CYS A 1033 -10.39 -12.60 -26.58
C CYS A 1033 -10.48 -12.78 -28.10
N GLU A 1034 -11.18 -11.88 -28.82
CA GLU A 1034 -11.20 -11.85 -30.28
C GLU A 1034 -9.78 -11.67 -30.84
N GLY A 1035 -9.26 -12.69 -31.52
CA GLY A 1035 -7.93 -12.67 -32.15
C GLY A 1035 -6.83 -13.39 -31.37
N VAL A 1036 -7.05 -13.69 -30.09
CA VAL A 1036 -6.06 -14.32 -29.20
C VAL A 1036 -6.02 -15.86 -29.35
N GLY A 1037 -7.09 -16.45 -29.89
CA GLY A 1037 -7.17 -17.90 -30.15
C GLY A 1037 -7.43 -18.78 -28.92
N LYS A 1038 -7.76 -18.18 -27.77
CA LYS A 1038 -8.18 -18.85 -26.53
C LYS A 1038 -9.62 -18.51 -26.16
N SER A 1039 -10.27 -19.39 -25.39
CA SER A 1039 -11.61 -19.11 -24.86
C SER A 1039 -11.55 -18.11 -23.69
N VAL A 1040 -12.67 -17.45 -23.38
CA VAL A 1040 -12.76 -16.52 -22.24
C VAL A 1040 -12.42 -17.24 -20.94
N GLU A 1041 -12.91 -18.46 -20.73
CA GLU A 1041 -12.66 -19.27 -19.53
C GLU A 1041 -11.16 -19.62 -19.35
N GLU A 1042 -10.46 -19.91 -20.45
CA GLU A 1042 -9.02 -20.20 -20.42
C GLU A 1042 -8.20 -18.95 -20.06
N VAL A 1043 -8.59 -17.79 -20.58
CA VAL A 1043 -7.93 -16.51 -20.26
C VAL A 1043 -8.24 -16.10 -18.83
N GLU A 1044 -9.47 -16.26 -18.35
CA GLU A 1044 -9.83 -16.01 -16.96
C GLU A 1044 -8.98 -16.86 -16.01
N LYS A 1045 -8.88 -18.17 -16.25
CA LYS A 1045 -8.04 -19.05 -15.43
C LYS A 1045 -6.57 -18.63 -15.44
N LEU A 1046 -6.04 -18.27 -16.62
CA LEU A 1046 -4.66 -17.78 -16.75
C LEU A 1046 -4.43 -16.50 -15.94
N VAL A 1047 -5.35 -15.54 -16.00
CA VAL A 1047 -5.23 -14.27 -15.28
C VAL A 1047 -5.41 -14.49 -13.77
N GLU A 1048 -6.29 -15.40 -13.34
CA GLU A 1048 -6.42 -15.79 -11.94
C GLU A 1048 -5.13 -16.40 -11.39
N ASP A 1049 -4.47 -17.28 -12.16
CA ASP A 1049 -3.19 -17.87 -11.77
C ASP A 1049 -2.08 -16.82 -11.68
N LEU A 1050 -2.08 -15.81 -12.56
CA LEU A 1050 -1.16 -14.67 -12.48
C LEU A 1050 -1.45 -13.76 -11.28
N ALA A 1051 -2.73 -13.49 -10.99
CA ALA A 1051 -3.16 -12.67 -9.85
C ALA A 1051 -2.87 -13.32 -8.49
N ARG A 1052 -2.58 -14.63 -8.45
CA ARG A 1052 -2.09 -15.33 -7.25
C ARG A 1052 -0.62 -15.06 -6.96
N LEU A 1053 0.18 -14.63 -7.94
CA LEU A 1053 1.58 -14.23 -7.73
C LEU A 1053 1.71 -12.91 -6.96
N ARG A 1054 0.59 -12.17 -6.86
CA ARG A 1054 0.41 -10.93 -6.11
C ARG A 1054 -0.14 -11.18 -4.72
#